data_AF-A0A2D5T1A3-F1
#
_entry.id   AF-A0A2D5T1A3-F1
#
_cell.length_a   1.000
_cell.length_b   1.000
_cell.length_c   1.000
_cell.angle_alpha   90.00
_cell.angle_beta   90.00
_cell.angle_gamma   90.00
#
_symmetry.space_group_name_H-M   'P 1'
#
loop_
_entity.id
_entity.type
_entity.pdbx_description
1 polymer ?
#
loop_
_entity_poly.entity_id
_entity_poly.type
_entity_poly.pdbx_seq_one_letter_code
_entity_poly.pdbx_strand_id
1 'polypeptide(L)'
;MKLWHSLLFCLWVLCIPAVASQLNTTPTAIASQTNNQHWFLYSDDLVKFDGHNEFDAQKLTTELTPPFLSILSQAPYIWVGHQKGLSRINTVTAKTRTWLQTPVTKISNTNEGIVFQSNERLYQLRQNTLSVLPIDLKAQLWQAAPNALTYISKNNELMLLTTQTGKQTLIKLPFETDNILLYKNKIILQSTNDGVYIFDGELKRLPISASENLFVYGSKLLSFESSFINSYNLEDGTQYQYQVNNLPIDDLKISTQAIWISQLGKWHKLEPANLTLQTDIENSEELKLYQQGMRAFQQFAKSQPVNAVRYIDGGRWAVATAKQIYIFSGEKGDFLPFIDKQNTQALYFTGGSLWVRDAQGLSQFDLSSKKRLQRYNVEQIHSVTQLDNSQFIASTPSALWLLENGQAHKLVLPFKSLEFHDVLFSKRSHSLLLSTELGLFELTLINRQITGFIQRNQFPGKYLSQAEEGIWQFDKQGIAHYQDTVTKRLVAPFEKQRQVLSFRQKLMLLNDSFSLIAQQPEAKHTALNLSHVRYHYRDKITESFAPSLPLTLDPDVKRFSLWFNTCENCQLSYRLSDNTPWRELENYKLTLTPAEMNVLEVSASSRDISKTLRVTSAQPEKIWWHWLLAITLTSGCVFWLLKRQLRSSKSQLTEHFSDMLMTHSKDAIWLADEQFNVLKVNQAYSDITGYSAETLVGHRPKIYTENGRDRALEQHIVAESQLNDYWTGEIWTLGANNQKLALDVTVTKLTHEDHPSEVFYLGVLTNISERKANEKALLNLSTRDSITGLANRTLFIESLNQAIASCNKAFPSLLLVLIDIDHFRKINDLMGHDSGDALLKEVANRLSEHLDKGFTLARVSSDEFAVLIPPYLFSGMTIFFAKKLADDILKCINHPFTHQGVETSVSASCGLAIYPDDAVDSEHLIRCADSALDHAKHKGNNSYQFFDKQRHQLDPTILSRESALLRAIDDQQFKLFYQPKYQADNRKLVGFEGLVRWQQDDGSIENPANFIPFAEECGAIIPMTNYLLDIACQQINHWRTMGLSGNHVAINISAKHFESDFLVDTVRECLVKHRTPAHCLELEITESAMMADPEQALKIMLRLKALGVTIALDDFGTGHSSLGYLKRFPIDILKIDRSFIMDIESSDQDRNITATIIRLAKYLNITVVAEGVENERQAYLLNVMGCGILQGYYFSKPLPVDKATRLLENEFETTATSS
;
A
#
# COMPACT_ATOMS: atom_id res chain seq x y z
N MET A 1 14.63 -33.57 55.77
CA MET A 1 15.42 -32.31 55.76
C MET A 1 16.74 -32.61 55.08
N LYS A 2 17.26 -31.90 54.09
CA LYS A 2 16.77 -30.87 53.15
C LYS A 2 17.94 -30.74 52.13
N LEU A 3 17.63 -30.52 50.85
CA LEU A 3 18.57 -30.24 49.74
C LEU A 3 19.46 -31.36 49.20
N TRP A 4 18.84 -32.32 48.51
CA TRP A 4 19.36 -32.91 47.26
C TRP A 4 18.22 -32.80 46.23
N HIS A 5 18.23 -31.70 45.50
CA HIS A 5 17.51 -31.45 44.26
C HIS A 5 18.58 -31.13 43.21
N SER A 6 18.31 -31.51 41.96
CA SER A 6 18.92 -30.92 40.77
C SER A 6 20.26 -31.48 40.29
N LEU A 7 20.27 -32.75 39.82
CA LEU A 7 21.17 -33.17 38.73
C LEU A 7 20.67 -34.46 38.04
N LEU A 8 20.04 -34.26 36.87
CA LEU A 8 20.07 -35.11 35.69
C LEU A 8 19.60 -36.59 35.77
N PHE A 9 18.28 -36.76 35.66
CA PHE A 9 17.69 -37.75 34.73
C PHE A 9 16.83 -37.05 33.66
N CYS A 10 17.27 -35.84 33.28
CA CYS A 10 16.80 -35.06 32.15
C CYS A 10 17.95 -34.95 31.13
N LEU A 11 18.16 -36.02 30.37
CA LEU A 11 18.70 -35.92 29.02
C LEU A 11 18.13 -37.08 28.20
N TRP A 12 17.31 -36.69 27.22
CA TRP A 12 17.22 -37.28 25.88
C TRP A 12 16.41 -38.58 25.72
N VAL A 13 15.51 -38.72 24.74
CA VAL A 13 15.13 -37.86 23.60
C VAL A 13 13.94 -38.54 22.90
N LEU A 14 12.95 -37.76 22.42
CA LEU A 14 12.45 -37.74 21.04
C LEU A 14 11.20 -36.84 20.92
N CYS A 15 11.37 -35.71 20.21
CA CYS A 15 10.37 -34.97 19.38
C CYS A 15 9.19 -34.28 20.13
N ILE A 16 8.89 -32.96 20.11
CA ILE A 16 9.06 -31.81 19.20
C ILE A 16 8.77 -30.53 20.02
N PRO A 17 9.48 -29.39 19.85
CA PRO A 17 8.97 -28.07 20.24
C PRO A 17 8.50 -27.29 19.01
N ALA A 18 7.20 -27.07 18.90
CA ALA A 18 6.60 -26.05 18.04
C ALA A 18 5.16 -25.86 18.50
N VAL A 19 4.79 -24.68 19.03
CA VAL A 19 3.53 -23.94 18.75
C VAL A 19 3.65 -22.58 19.46
N ALA A 20 4.15 -21.58 18.74
CA ALA A 20 3.88 -20.16 19.00
C ALA A 20 4.12 -19.37 17.69
N SER A 21 3.46 -19.82 16.62
CA SER A 21 3.44 -19.14 15.31
C SER A 21 2.18 -19.44 14.49
N GLN A 22 1.13 -19.99 15.10
CA GLN A 22 -0.15 -20.22 14.44
C GLN A 22 -1.22 -19.41 15.16
N LEU A 23 -1.46 -18.19 14.67
CA LEU A 23 -2.75 -17.50 14.60
C LEU A 23 -2.47 -16.07 14.10
N ASN A 24 -2.15 -15.95 12.81
CA ASN A 24 -2.17 -14.68 12.08
C ASN A 24 -3.50 -14.50 11.32
N THR A 25 -4.56 -15.20 11.71
CA THR A 25 -5.88 -15.13 11.08
C THR A 25 -6.85 -14.45 12.01
N THR A 26 -7.58 -13.46 11.52
CA THR A 26 -8.72 -12.86 12.23
C THR A 26 -9.85 -13.89 12.37
N PRO A 27 -10.56 -13.95 13.51
CA PRO A 27 -11.72 -14.83 13.64
C PRO A 27 -12.83 -14.38 12.68
N THR A 28 -13.33 -15.33 11.90
CA THR A 28 -14.38 -15.11 10.89
C THR A 28 -15.79 -14.97 11.48
N ALA A 29 -16.06 -15.58 12.64
CA ALA A 29 -17.36 -15.47 13.32
C ALA A 29 -17.29 -15.75 14.83
N ILE A 30 -18.27 -15.25 15.60
CA ILE A 30 -18.44 -15.53 17.03
C ILE A 30 -19.82 -16.16 17.27
N ALA A 31 -19.86 -17.28 17.99
CA ALA A 31 -21.10 -17.90 18.45
C ALA A 31 -21.21 -17.80 19.98
N SER A 32 -22.41 -17.43 20.47
CA SER A 32 -22.72 -17.30 21.90
C SER A 32 -23.82 -18.30 22.27
N GLN A 33 -23.60 -19.10 23.32
CA GLN A 33 -24.67 -19.88 23.95
C GLN A 33 -25.19 -19.18 25.20
N THR A 34 -26.42 -19.52 25.61
CA THR A 34 -27.18 -18.95 26.73
C THR A 34 -26.48 -19.00 28.10
N ASN A 35 -25.34 -19.69 28.22
CA ASN A 35 -24.63 -19.92 29.47
C ASN A 35 -23.26 -19.21 29.55
N ASN A 36 -23.09 -18.05 28.89
CA ASN A 36 -21.85 -17.23 28.96
C ASN A 36 -20.58 -17.89 28.40
N GLN A 37 -20.72 -18.76 27.42
CA GLN A 37 -19.57 -19.38 26.77
C GLN A 37 -19.51 -18.94 25.32
N HIS A 38 -18.38 -18.33 24.97
CA HIS A 38 -18.15 -17.69 23.68
C HIS A 38 -17.23 -18.55 22.83
N TRP A 39 -17.45 -18.55 21.51
CA TRP A 39 -16.71 -19.39 20.58
C TRP A 39 -16.28 -18.57 19.37
N PHE A 40 -15.02 -18.69 18.98
CA PHE A 40 -14.40 -18.00 17.85
C PHE A 40 -14.10 -19.00 16.72
N LEU A 41 -14.58 -18.71 15.51
CA LEU A 41 -14.35 -19.53 14.32
C LEU A 41 -13.19 -18.93 13.51
N TYR A 42 -12.15 -19.71 13.25
CA TYR A 42 -11.05 -19.41 12.34
C TYR A 42 -11.21 -20.21 11.04
N SER A 43 -10.35 -19.96 10.04
CA SER A 43 -10.42 -20.64 8.73
C SER A 43 -10.45 -22.17 8.85
N ASP A 44 -9.78 -22.73 9.88
CA ASP A 44 -9.62 -24.17 10.06
C ASP A 44 -9.92 -24.68 11.49
N ASP A 45 -10.29 -23.83 12.46
CA ASP A 45 -10.47 -24.21 13.88
C ASP A 45 -11.64 -23.45 14.56
N LEU A 46 -12.24 -24.04 15.60
CA LEU A 46 -13.24 -23.40 16.47
C LEU A 46 -12.73 -23.36 17.92
N VAL A 47 -12.49 -22.16 18.46
CA VAL A 47 -11.83 -21.94 19.75
C VAL A 47 -12.83 -21.44 20.79
N LYS A 48 -12.79 -21.97 22.02
CA LYS A 48 -13.67 -21.58 23.13
C LYS A 48 -13.02 -20.50 23.99
N PHE A 49 -13.81 -19.53 24.44
CA PHE A 49 -13.41 -18.48 25.36
C PHE A 49 -14.34 -18.48 26.59
N ASP A 50 -13.76 -18.67 27.78
CA ASP A 50 -14.49 -18.84 29.05
C ASP A 50 -14.38 -17.62 29.99
N GLY A 51 -13.73 -16.55 29.54
CA GLY A 51 -13.68 -15.28 30.26
C GLY A 51 -12.60 -15.20 31.35
N HIS A 52 -11.78 -16.23 31.59
CA HIS A 52 -10.78 -16.20 32.66
C HIS A 52 -9.35 -16.64 32.29
N ASN A 53 -9.05 -17.14 31.09
CA ASN A 53 -7.68 -17.42 30.65
C ASN A 53 -7.37 -16.93 29.22
N GLU A 54 -6.11 -16.55 29.00
CA GLU A 54 -5.56 -16.23 27.67
C GLU A 54 -5.74 -17.43 26.70
N PHE A 55 -5.99 -17.09 25.43
CA PHE A 55 -6.28 -18.00 24.32
C PHE A 55 -5.35 -19.23 24.29
N ASP A 56 -5.92 -20.43 24.52
CA ASP A 56 -5.25 -21.69 24.21
C ASP A 56 -5.83 -22.23 22.89
N ALA A 57 -4.99 -22.24 21.85
CA ALA A 57 -5.35 -22.67 20.51
C ALA A 57 -4.57 -23.93 20.14
N GLN A 58 -5.14 -25.10 20.42
CA GLN A 58 -4.70 -26.34 19.80
C GLN A 58 -5.87 -27.17 19.28
N LYS A 59 -5.85 -27.36 17.95
CA LYS A 59 -6.42 -28.43 17.12
C LYS A 59 -7.71 -29.09 17.61
N LEU A 60 -8.78 -28.89 16.85
CA LEU A 60 -10.08 -29.54 17.06
C LEU A 60 -10.16 -31.03 16.70
N THR A 61 -9.13 -31.85 16.98
CA THR A 61 -9.26 -33.31 16.82
C THR A 61 -8.57 -34.19 17.86
N THR A 62 -7.69 -33.70 18.75
CA THR A 62 -6.94 -34.63 19.63
C THR A 62 -7.00 -34.42 21.14
N GLU A 63 -7.48 -33.29 21.67
CA GLU A 63 -7.64 -33.16 23.13
C GLU A 63 -8.97 -32.48 23.51
N LEU A 64 -10.04 -33.26 23.58
CA LEU A 64 -11.25 -32.84 24.27
C LEU A 64 -11.05 -33.06 25.77
N THR A 65 -10.78 -31.99 26.53
CA THR A 65 -10.64 -32.08 28.00
C THR A 65 -11.99 -32.37 28.68
N PRO A 66 -12.02 -33.07 29.84
CA PRO A 66 -13.26 -33.47 30.54
C PRO A 66 -14.27 -32.35 30.86
N PRO A 67 -13.88 -31.08 31.13
CA PRO A 67 -14.83 -29.97 31.30
C PRO A 67 -15.57 -29.61 30.01
N PHE A 68 -15.01 -29.93 28.85
CA PHE A 68 -15.61 -29.67 27.53
C PHE A 68 -16.78 -30.63 27.23
N LEU A 69 -16.68 -31.89 27.68
CA LEU A 69 -17.73 -32.90 27.55
C LEU A 69 -18.98 -32.57 28.39
N SER A 70 -18.84 -31.97 29.57
CA SER A 70 -19.99 -31.65 30.43
C SER A 70 -20.86 -30.52 29.88
N ILE A 71 -20.24 -29.56 29.19
CA ILE A 71 -20.90 -28.39 28.60
C ILE A 71 -21.58 -28.75 27.27
N LEU A 72 -20.88 -29.52 26.43
CA LEU A 72 -21.41 -30.00 25.16
C LEU A 72 -22.48 -31.09 25.32
N SER A 73 -22.54 -31.77 26.47
CA SER A 73 -23.55 -32.78 26.78
C SER A 73 -24.99 -32.24 26.84
N GLN A 74 -25.19 -30.92 26.93
CA GLN A 74 -26.52 -30.32 27.04
C GLN A 74 -27.22 -30.10 25.68
N ALA A 75 -26.48 -30.12 24.56
CA ALA A 75 -27.05 -30.01 23.21
C ALA A 75 -26.51 -31.15 22.34
N PRO A 76 -27.34 -32.06 21.79
CA PRO A 76 -26.84 -33.29 21.16
C PRO A 76 -26.08 -33.10 19.83
N TYR A 77 -26.17 -31.91 19.22
CA TYR A 77 -25.53 -31.58 17.93
C TYR A 77 -25.25 -30.08 17.78
N ILE A 78 -24.21 -29.71 17.02
CA ILE A 78 -23.90 -28.35 16.55
C ILE A 78 -23.94 -28.31 15.01
N TRP A 79 -24.31 -27.17 14.44
CA TRP A 79 -24.34 -26.95 12.99
C TRP A 79 -23.29 -25.93 12.56
N VAL A 80 -22.57 -26.23 11.49
CA VAL A 80 -21.47 -25.43 10.96
C VAL A 80 -21.63 -25.25 9.45
N GLY A 81 -21.77 -24.00 9.00
CA GLY A 81 -21.68 -23.62 7.59
C GLY A 81 -20.25 -23.21 7.26
N HIS A 82 -19.69 -23.77 6.19
CA HIS A 82 -18.34 -23.50 5.72
C HIS A 82 -18.31 -23.43 4.18
N GLN A 83 -17.18 -23.01 3.61
CA GLN A 83 -17.01 -22.91 2.15
C GLN A 83 -17.24 -24.25 1.42
N LYS A 84 -16.98 -25.37 2.09
CA LYS A 84 -17.26 -26.73 1.57
C LYS A 84 -18.68 -27.26 1.85
N GLY A 85 -19.55 -26.46 2.49
CA GLY A 85 -20.95 -26.78 2.74
C GLY A 85 -21.45 -26.78 4.19
N LEU A 86 -22.54 -27.51 4.47
CA LEU A 86 -23.21 -27.55 5.77
C LEU A 86 -22.93 -28.86 6.48
N SER A 87 -22.39 -28.80 7.69
CA SER A 87 -22.06 -29.98 8.51
C SER A 87 -22.73 -29.92 9.88
N ARG A 88 -23.20 -31.08 10.35
CA ARG A 88 -23.70 -31.28 11.71
C ARG A 88 -22.71 -32.13 12.50
N ILE A 89 -22.22 -31.63 13.61
CA ILE A 89 -21.27 -32.32 14.48
C ILE A 89 -22.03 -32.83 15.70
N ASN A 90 -21.99 -34.14 15.95
CA ASN A 90 -22.51 -34.70 17.19
C ASN A 90 -21.53 -34.39 18.33
N THR A 91 -22.04 -33.73 19.36
CA THR A 91 -21.25 -33.15 20.45
C THR A 91 -20.73 -34.18 21.46
N VAL A 92 -21.28 -35.41 21.44
CA VAL A 92 -20.92 -36.50 22.35
C VAL A 92 -19.96 -37.49 21.68
N THR A 93 -20.15 -37.76 20.39
CA THR A 93 -19.40 -38.77 19.63
C THR A 93 -18.35 -38.17 18.69
N ALA A 94 -18.30 -36.84 18.58
CA ALA A 94 -17.50 -36.09 17.60
C ALA A 94 -17.75 -36.49 16.13
N LYS A 95 -18.80 -37.26 15.84
CA LYS A 95 -19.14 -37.68 14.48
C LYS A 95 -19.75 -36.53 13.71
N THR A 96 -19.13 -36.17 12.60
CA THR A 96 -19.62 -35.18 11.65
C THR A 96 -20.49 -35.85 10.59
N ARG A 97 -21.64 -35.24 10.31
CA ARG A 97 -22.51 -35.57 9.17
C ARG A 97 -22.65 -34.34 8.29
N THR A 98 -22.15 -34.40 7.07
CA THR A 98 -22.33 -33.35 6.07
C THR A 98 -23.70 -33.49 5.42
N TRP A 99 -24.42 -32.37 5.34
CA TRP A 99 -25.79 -32.27 4.82
C TRP A 99 -25.86 -31.61 3.45
N LEU A 100 -24.92 -30.71 3.17
CA LEU A 100 -24.79 -30.06 1.88
C LEU A 100 -23.30 -29.88 1.56
N GLN A 101 -22.91 -30.07 0.31
CA GLN A 101 -21.53 -29.92 -0.16
C GLN A 101 -21.31 -28.65 -1.02
N THR A 102 -22.25 -27.70 -0.95
CA THR A 102 -22.14 -26.41 -1.64
C THR A 102 -21.94 -25.30 -0.63
N PRO A 103 -21.15 -24.25 -0.93
CA PRO A 103 -20.80 -23.21 0.02
C PRO A 103 -22.01 -22.65 0.76
N VAL A 104 -21.96 -22.62 2.09
CA VAL A 104 -22.99 -22.00 2.92
C VAL A 104 -22.46 -20.67 3.42
N THR A 105 -23.13 -19.59 3.01
CA THR A 105 -22.71 -18.22 3.31
C THR A 105 -23.34 -17.69 4.59
N LYS A 106 -24.54 -18.15 4.95
CA LYS A 106 -25.25 -17.79 6.20
C LYS A 106 -26.11 -18.93 6.72
N ILE A 107 -26.25 -19.00 8.05
CA ILE A 107 -27.09 -19.97 8.79
C ILE A 107 -27.89 -19.26 9.89
N SER A 108 -29.15 -19.62 10.06
CA SER A 108 -30.04 -19.11 11.11
C SER A 108 -30.87 -20.24 11.72
N ASN A 109 -31.17 -20.13 13.02
CA ASN A 109 -31.91 -21.15 13.76
C ASN A 109 -33.34 -20.69 14.07
N THR A 110 -34.33 -21.35 13.49
CA THR A 110 -35.76 -21.08 13.74
C THR A 110 -36.36 -22.14 14.65
N ASN A 111 -37.52 -21.87 15.25
CA ASN A 111 -38.23 -22.86 16.06
C ASN A 111 -38.63 -24.12 15.27
N GLU A 112 -38.67 -24.04 13.93
CA GLU A 112 -39.05 -25.15 13.06
C GLU A 112 -37.85 -25.87 12.43
N GLY A 113 -36.62 -25.46 12.72
CA GLY A 113 -35.39 -26.01 12.14
C GLY A 113 -34.41 -24.95 11.67
N ILE A 114 -33.42 -25.35 10.89
CA ILE A 114 -32.34 -24.45 10.46
C ILE A 114 -32.62 -23.96 9.05
N VAL A 115 -32.42 -22.66 8.84
CA VAL A 115 -32.53 -22.04 7.53
C VAL A 115 -31.17 -21.48 7.14
N PHE A 116 -30.74 -21.75 5.92
CA PHE A 116 -29.41 -21.36 5.47
C PHE A 116 -29.40 -21.02 3.98
N GLN A 117 -28.42 -20.21 3.58
CA GLN A 117 -28.28 -19.72 2.21
C GLN A 117 -27.11 -20.41 1.52
N SER A 118 -27.35 -20.91 0.31
CA SER A 118 -26.33 -21.48 -0.57
C SER A 118 -26.70 -21.20 -2.02
N ASN A 119 -25.75 -20.71 -2.83
CA ASN A 119 -25.93 -20.40 -4.26
C ASN A 119 -27.23 -19.61 -4.55
N GLU A 120 -27.43 -18.49 -3.83
CA GLU A 120 -28.61 -17.60 -3.95
C GLU A 120 -29.98 -18.21 -3.64
N ARG A 121 -30.03 -19.45 -3.14
CA ARG A 121 -31.27 -20.12 -2.72
C ARG A 121 -31.34 -20.29 -1.21
N LEU A 122 -32.56 -20.30 -0.71
CA LEU A 122 -32.87 -20.60 0.69
C LEU A 122 -33.22 -22.06 0.88
N TYR A 123 -32.54 -22.68 1.82
CA TYR A 123 -32.80 -24.04 2.24
C TYR A 123 -33.30 -24.05 3.68
N GLN A 124 -34.35 -24.82 3.95
CA GLN A 124 -34.82 -25.12 5.29
C GLN A 124 -34.57 -26.59 5.58
N LEU A 125 -33.96 -26.86 6.73
CA LEU A 125 -33.79 -28.20 7.25
C LEU A 125 -34.67 -28.39 8.48
N ARG A 126 -35.78 -29.10 8.29
CA ARG A 126 -36.75 -29.44 9.34
C ARG A 126 -36.76 -30.95 9.53
N GLN A 127 -36.56 -31.42 10.76
CA GLN A 127 -36.64 -32.84 11.11
C GLN A 127 -35.88 -33.77 10.12
N ASN A 128 -34.62 -33.43 9.81
CA ASN A 128 -33.76 -34.16 8.86
C ASN A 128 -34.23 -34.14 7.38
N THR A 129 -35.21 -33.32 7.02
CA THR A 129 -35.66 -33.15 5.64
C THR A 129 -35.23 -31.79 5.13
N LEU A 130 -34.52 -31.77 4.01
CA LEU A 130 -34.05 -30.55 3.35
C LEU A 130 -35.09 -30.13 2.32
N SER A 131 -35.67 -28.94 2.49
CA SER A 131 -36.58 -28.33 1.52
C SER A 131 -35.98 -27.01 1.01
N VAL A 132 -36.22 -26.72 -0.28
CA VAL A 132 -35.90 -25.41 -0.86
C VAL A 132 -37.10 -24.50 -0.61
N LEU A 133 -36.87 -23.33 -0.05
CA LEU A 133 -37.89 -22.29 0.05
C LEU A 133 -38.02 -21.59 -1.32
N PRO A 134 -39.23 -21.34 -1.82
CA PRO A 134 -39.46 -20.76 -3.16
C PRO A 134 -39.21 -19.24 -3.14
N ILE A 135 -37.98 -18.83 -2.83
CA ILE A 135 -37.59 -17.43 -2.60
C ILE A 135 -36.28 -17.18 -3.35
N ASP A 136 -36.32 -16.26 -4.31
CA ASP A 136 -35.14 -15.75 -5.02
C ASP A 136 -34.55 -14.55 -4.26
N LEU A 137 -33.31 -14.68 -3.78
CA LEU A 137 -32.64 -13.65 -2.97
C LEU A 137 -31.67 -12.80 -3.79
N LYS A 138 -31.53 -11.51 -3.44
CA LYS A 138 -30.47 -10.64 -3.98
C LYS A 138 -29.14 -10.77 -3.23
N ALA A 139 -29.14 -11.02 -1.92
CA ALA A 139 -27.88 -11.26 -1.22
C ALA A 139 -27.98 -11.81 0.21
N GLN A 140 -29.02 -11.51 1.01
CA GLN A 140 -28.88 -11.64 2.47
C GLN A 140 -30.14 -12.11 3.24
N LEU A 141 -29.93 -13.12 4.11
CA LEU A 141 -30.91 -13.69 5.04
C LEU A 141 -30.68 -13.22 6.49
N TRP A 142 -31.75 -12.85 7.21
CA TRP A 142 -31.74 -12.64 8.66
C TRP A 142 -33.05 -13.06 9.34
N GLN A 143 -33.03 -13.23 10.66
CA GLN A 143 -34.18 -13.67 11.45
C GLN A 143 -34.63 -12.59 12.43
N ALA A 144 -35.74 -11.92 12.13
CA ALA A 144 -36.32 -10.88 12.99
C ALA A 144 -37.01 -11.44 14.24
N ALA A 145 -37.55 -12.65 14.16
CA ALA A 145 -38.21 -13.31 15.28
C ALA A 145 -38.07 -14.84 15.18
N PRO A 146 -38.30 -15.60 16.26
CA PRO A 146 -38.17 -17.06 16.27
C PRO A 146 -38.93 -17.80 15.14
N ASN A 147 -40.00 -17.19 14.63
CA ASN A 147 -40.87 -17.73 13.57
C ASN A 147 -40.91 -16.87 12.28
N ALA A 148 -40.09 -15.81 12.16
CA ALA A 148 -40.13 -14.89 11.02
C ALA A 148 -38.72 -14.58 10.47
N LEU A 149 -38.57 -14.68 9.14
CA LEU A 149 -37.37 -14.39 8.39
C LEU A 149 -37.53 -13.07 7.65
N THR A 150 -36.55 -12.18 7.76
CA THR A 150 -36.48 -10.95 7.00
C THR A 150 -35.42 -11.09 5.91
N TYR A 151 -35.76 -10.67 4.70
CA TYR A 151 -34.84 -10.69 3.57
C TYR A 151 -35.14 -9.57 2.58
N ILE A 152 -34.21 -9.33 1.66
CA ILE A 152 -34.40 -8.41 0.53
C ILE A 152 -34.57 -9.22 -0.76
N SER A 153 -35.64 -8.94 -1.50
CA SER A 153 -35.91 -9.57 -2.80
C SER A 153 -34.97 -9.04 -3.90
N LYS A 154 -34.88 -9.75 -5.04
CA LYS A 154 -34.17 -9.25 -6.25
C LYS A 154 -34.64 -7.86 -6.72
N ASN A 155 -35.87 -7.48 -6.38
CA ASN A 155 -36.47 -6.19 -6.74
C ASN A 155 -36.22 -5.08 -5.70
N ASN A 156 -35.32 -5.31 -4.74
CA ASN A 156 -35.00 -4.37 -3.66
C ASN A 156 -36.18 -4.07 -2.72
N GLU A 157 -36.93 -5.11 -2.38
CA GLU A 157 -38.09 -5.01 -1.50
C GLU A 157 -37.79 -5.70 -0.17
N LEU A 158 -38.08 -5.02 0.94
CA LEU A 158 -37.96 -5.59 2.28
C LEU A 158 -39.11 -6.56 2.53
N MET A 159 -38.80 -7.85 2.66
CA MET A 159 -39.74 -8.94 2.79
C MET A 159 -39.67 -9.56 4.20
N LEU A 160 -40.84 -9.81 4.80
CA LEU A 160 -40.97 -10.62 6.01
C LEU A 160 -41.71 -11.93 5.68
N LEU A 161 -41.07 -13.07 5.91
CA LEU A 161 -41.62 -14.40 5.76
C LEU A 161 -41.88 -15.02 7.13
N THR A 162 -43.16 -15.15 7.50
CA THR A 162 -43.57 -15.98 8.63
C THR A 162 -43.59 -17.44 8.20
N THR A 163 -42.89 -18.29 8.95
CA THR A 163 -42.77 -19.74 8.71
C THR A 163 -44.13 -20.47 8.70
N GLN A 164 -45.19 -19.85 9.25
CA GLN A 164 -46.52 -20.45 9.38
C GLN A 164 -47.54 -20.02 8.30
N THR A 165 -47.43 -18.83 7.69
CA THR A 165 -48.53 -18.25 6.88
C THR A 165 -48.13 -17.81 5.47
N GLY A 166 -46.84 -17.79 5.12
CA GLY A 166 -46.40 -17.71 3.72
C GLY A 166 -46.62 -16.40 2.94
N LYS A 167 -47.00 -15.26 3.57
CA LYS A 167 -47.02 -13.87 2.99
C LYS A 167 -47.53 -12.85 4.05
N GLN A 168 -47.34 -11.50 4.04
CA GLN A 168 -46.52 -10.50 3.31
C GLN A 168 -46.62 -9.13 4.05
N THR A 169 -45.60 -8.24 3.99
CA THR A 169 -45.66 -6.79 3.64
C THR A 169 -44.28 -6.35 3.14
N LEU A 170 -44.24 -5.47 2.12
CA LEU A 170 -43.21 -5.39 1.08
C LEU A 170 -42.92 -3.93 0.72
N ILE A 171 -42.19 -3.22 1.59
CA ILE A 171 -41.80 -1.84 1.27
C ILE A 171 -40.69 -1.90 0.24
N LYS A 172 -40.91 -1.23 -0.89
CA LYS A 172 -39.86 -0.95 -1.86
C LYS A 172 -38.89 0.04 -1.21
N LEU A 173 -37.64 -0.37 -1.09
CA LEU A 173 -36.62 0.49 -0.52
C LEU A 173 -36.19 1.50 -1.59
N PRO A 174 -36.13 2.81 -1.25
CA PRO A 174 -35.71 3.84 -2.20
C PRO A 174 -34.20 3.80 -2.50
N PHE A 175 -33.45 2.97 -1.79
CA PHE A 175 -32.00 2.82 -1.87
C PHE A 175 -31.61 1.35 -1.81
N GLU A 176 -30.45 1.00 -2.36
CA GLU A 176 -29.86 -0.32 -2.15
C GLU A 176 -29.38 -0.46 -0.71
N THR A 177 -29.68 -1.60 -0.10
CA THR A 177 -29.30 -1.89 1.28
C THR A 177 -28.15 -2.89 1.30
N ASP A 178 -27.07 -2.50 1.97
CA ASP A 178 -25.85 -3.29 2.10
C ASP A 178 -25.86 -4.19 3.32
N ASN A 179 -26.59 -3.80 4.37
CA ASN A 179 -26.66 -4.57 5.61
C ASN A 179 -27.98 -4.35 6.36
N ILE A 180 -28.45 -5.38 7.07
CA ILE A 180 -29.65 -5.33 7.90
C ILE A 180 -29.33 -5.79 9.31
N LEU A 181 -29.71 -4.97 10.29
CA LEU A 181 -29.64 -5.25 11.72
C LEU A 181 -31.05 -5.33 12.31
N LEU A 182 -31.19 -6.01 13.44
CA LEU A 182 -32.48 -6.25 14.08
C LEU A 182 -32.44 -5.80 15.53
N TYR A 183 -33.45 -5.04 15.94
CA TYR A 183 -33.63 -4.61 17.33
C TYR A 183 -35.09 -4.77 17.75
N LYS A 184 -35.37 -5.72 18.65
CA LYS A 184 -36.73 -6.12 19.03
C LYS A 184 -37.56 -6.41 17.76
N ASN A 185 -38.65 -5.67 17.52
CA ASN A 185 -39.48 -5.79 16.33
C ASN A 185 -39.16 -4.74 15.24
N LYS A 186 -38.03 -4.03 15.35
CA LYS A 186 -37.58 -3.00 14.39
C LYS A 186 -36.46 -3.54 13.50
N ILE A 187 -36.48 -3.14 12.23
CA ILE A 187 -35.48 -3.52 11.23
C ILE A 187 -34.61 -2.30 10.94
N ILE A 188 -33.31 -2.41 11.11
CA ILE A 188 -32.35 -1.33 10.82
C ILE A 188 -31.69 -1.68 9.49
N LEU A 189 -31.74 -0.77 8.52
CA LEU A 189 -31.20 -0.93 7.17
C LEU A 189 -30.02 0.03 7.00
N GLN A 190 -28.91 -0.45 6.50
CA GLN A 190 -27.72 0.34 6.22
C GLN A 190 -27.48 0.40 4.71
N SER A 191 -27.28 1.60 4.19
CA SER A 191 -26.84 1.88 2.83
C SER A 191 -25.57 2.71 2.88
N THR A 192 -24.49 2.21 2.29
CA THR A 192 -23.16 2.85 2.18
C THR A 192 -23.23 4.21 1.52
N ASN A 193 -24.16 4.39 0.58
CA ASN A 193 -24.33 5.64 -0.16
C ASN A 193 -25.38 6.58 0.47
N ASP A 194 -26.39 6.04 1.17
CA ASP A 194 -27.57 6.83 1.59
C ASP A 194 -27.72 6.99 3.12
N GLY A 195 -27.11 6.16 3.96
CA GLY A 195 -27.21 6.28 5.43
C GLY A 195 -27.81 5.06 6.14
N VAL A 196 -28.08 5.24 7.43
CA VAL A 196 -28.73 4.22 8.27
C VAL A 196 -30.20 4.57 8.47
N TYR A 197 -31.08 3.60 8.32
CA TYR A 197 -32.52 3.73 8.44
C TYR A 197 -33.06 2.73 9.46
N ILE A 198 -34.13 3.09 10.14
CA ILE A 198 -34.90 2.18 10.97
C ILE A 198 -36.31 2.07 10.40
N PHE A 199 -36.80 0.84 10.35
CA PHE A 199 -38.14 0.48 9.95
C PHE A 199 -38.89 -0.08 11.16
N ASP A 200 -39.88 0.67 11.63
CA ASP A 200 -40.77 0.31 12.73
C ASP A 200 -42.25 0.39 12.37
N GLY A 201 -42.55 0.26 11.07
CA GLY A 201 -43.86 0.50 10.45
C GLY A 201 -43.79 1.59 9.38
N GLU A 202 -42.88 2.56 9.57
CA GLU A 202 -42.46 3.56 8.59
C GLU A 202 -40.93 3.58 8.50
N LEU A 203 -40.40 3.94 7.33
CA LEU A 203 -38.97 4.05 7.10
C LEU A 203 -38.46 5.42 7.55
N LYS A 204 -37.59 5.45 8.57
CA LYS A 204 -37.03 6.69 9.14
C LYS A 204 -35.51 6.68 9.05
N ARG A 205 -34.91 7.77 8.60
CA ARG A 205 -33.44 7.93 8.57
C ARG A 205 -32.93 8.24 9.98
N LEU A 206 -31.90 7.51 10.42
CA LEU A 206 -31.19 7.76 11.66
C LEU A 206 -30.05 8.77 11.41
N PRO A 207 -29.75 9.67 12.36
CA PRO A 207 -28.68 10.67 12.25
C PRO A 207 -27.30 10.05 12.54
N ILE A 208 -26.97 8.96 11.84
CA ILE A 208 -25.72 8.20 12.01
C ILE A 208 -25.10 8.02 10.63
N SER A 209 -23.77 8.20 10.54
CA SER A 209 -23.02 7.97 9.31
C SER A 209 -23.15 6.52 8.83
N ALA A 210 -23.14 6.31 7.52
CA ALA A 210 -23.14 4.98 6.89
C ALA A 210 -21.80 4.23 7.05
N SER A 211 -21.19 4.28 8.23
CA SER A 211 -19.94 3.57 8.52
C SER A 211 -20.13 2.06 8.35
N GLU A 212 -19.16 1.35 7.78
CA GLU A 212 -19.22 -0.11 7.53
C GLU A 212 -19.45 -0.97 8.78
N ASN A 213 -19.36 -0.39 9.98
CA ASN A 213 -19.26 -1.10 11.25
C ASN A 213 -20.39 -0.73 12.24
N LEU A 214 -21.62 -1.21 11.98
CA LEU A 214 -22.80 -0.99 12.83
C LEU A 214 -23.21 -2.25 13.61
N PHE A 215 -23.53 -2.09 14.90
CA PHE A 215 -23.90 -3.20 15.80
C PHE A 215 -24.99 -2.78 16.78
N VAL A 216 -25.85 -3.73 17.20
CA VAL A 216 -26.90 -3.48 18.20
C VAL A 216 -26.50 -4.07 19.55
N TYR A 217 -26.52 -3.27 20.62
CA TYR A 217 -26.26 -3.69 22.01
C TYR A 217 -27.25 -3.06 22.99
N GLY A 218 -28.07 -3.89 23.63
CA GLY A 218 -29.18 -3.38 24.44
C GLY A 218 -30.07 -2.47 23.58
N SER A 219 -30.42 -1.29 24.07
CA SER A 219 -31.16 -0.27 23.30
C SER A 219 -30.28 0.60 22.39
N LYS A 220 -28.97 0.37 22.34
CA LYS A 220 -28.01 1.23 21.64
C LYS A 220 -27.58 0.62 20.31
N LEU A 221 -27.65 1.43 19.25
CA LEU A 221 -26.99 1.19 17.97
C LEU A 221 -25.58 1.79 18.06
N LEU A 222 -24.58 0.93 18.05
CA LEU A 222 -23.19 1.30 18.16
C LEU A 222 -22.55 1.35 16.77
N SER A 223 -21.73 2.37 16.53
CA SER A 223 -20.73 2.36 15.47
C SER A 223 -19.37 2.71 16.07
N PHE A 224 -18.28 2.37 15.38
CA PHE A 224 -16.95 2.77 15.84
C PHE A 224 -16.14 3.40 14.72
N GLU A 225 -15.36 4.42 15.09
CA GLU A 225 -14.44 5.12 14.20
C GLU A 225 -13.15 5.41 14.97
N SER A 226 -12.01 4.91 14.47
CA SER A 226 -10.71 5.06 15.12
C SER A 226 -10.78 4.58 16.58
N SER A 227 -10.51 5.43 17.58
CA SER A 227 -10.56 5.10 19.02
C SER A 227 -11.91 5.37 19.70
N PHE A 228 -12.98 5.63 18.94
CA PHE A 228 -14.28 6.04 19.47
C PHE A 228 -15.37 5.02 19.16
N ILE A 229 -16.24 4.78 20.13
CA ILE A 229 -17.51 4.08 19.97
C ILE A 229 -18.62 5.12 20.02
N ASN A 230 -19.27 5.37 18.89
CA ASN A 230 -20.49 6.14 18.82
C ASN A 230 -21.67 5.24 19.21
N SER A 231 -22.63 5.79 19.92
CA SER A 231 -23.80 5.11 20.41
C SER A 231 -25.03 5.96 20.17
N TYR A 232 -25.99 5.44 19.43
CA TYR A 232 -27.32 6.02 19.27
C TYR A 232 -28.34 5.16 20.01
N ASN A 233 -29.03 5.71 20.99
CA ASN A 233 -30.08 4.98 21.70
C ASN A 233 -31.36 4.96 20.84
N LEU A 234 -31.79 3.75 20.45
CA LEU A 234 -32.94 3.49 19.58
C LEU A 234 -34.29 3.72 20.27
N GLU A 235 -34.31 3.94 21.58
CA GLU A 235 -35.54 4.17 22.36
C GLU A 235 -35.81 5.66 22.64
N ASP A 236 -34.78 6.42 23.01
CA ASP A 236 -34.91 7.85 23.38
C ASP A 236 -34.20 8.81 22.39
N GLY A 237 -33.49 8.29 21.39
CA GLY A 237 -32.80 9.07 20.37
C GLY A 237 -31.51 9.75 20.83
N THR A 238 -31.05 9.49 22.06
CA THR A 238 -29.84 10.12 22.62
C THR A 238 -28.57 9.59 21.93
N GLN A 239 -27.62 10.50 21.71
CA GLN A 239 -26.31 10.19 21.12
C GLN A 239 -25.20 10.34 22.15
N TYR A 240 -24.31 9.36 22.18
CA TYR A 240 -23.13 9.35 23.01
C TYR A 240 -21.93 8.95 22.18
N GLN A 241 -20.80 9.61 22.38
CA GLN A 241 -19.52 9.16 21.86
C GLN A 241 -18.63 8.79 23.04
N TYR A 242 -18.08 7.58 22.98
CA TYR A 242 -17.25 7.03 24.02
C TYR A 242 -15.83 6.86 23.50
N GLN A 243 -14.86 7.47 24.18
CA GLN A 243 -13.45 7.29 23.86
C GLN A 243 -12.93 6.04 24.55
N VAL A 244 -12.29 5.16 23.79
CA VAL A 244 -11.79 3.89 24.31
C VAL A 244 -10.26 3.87 24.31
N ASN A 245 -9.68 4.12 25.48
CA ASN A 245 -8.25 3.98 25.79
C ASN A 245 -7.27 4.66 24.80
N ASN A 246 -7.74 5.65 24.01
CA ASN A 246 -6.97 6.38 22.99
C ASN A 246 -6.26 5.51 21.92
N LEU A 247 -6.62 4.23 21.83
CA LEU A 247 -6.07 3.29 20.85
C LEU A 247 -7.10 3.03 19.75
N PRO A 248 -6.68 2.90 18.47
CA PRO A 248 -7.59 2.56 17.38
C PRO A 248 -8.25 1.21 17.63
N ILE A 249 -9.56 1.13 17.36
CA ILE A 249 -10.34 -0.10 17.34
C ILE A 249 -10.26 -0.67 15.93
N ASP A 250 -9.62 -1.83 15.78
CA ASP A 250 -9.45 -2.55 14.51
C ASP A 250 -10.70 -3.34 14.13
N ASP A 251 -11.38 -3.92 15.12
CA ASP A 251 -12.63 -4.68 14.97
C ASP A 251 -13.44 -4.59 16.28
N LEU A 252 -14.76 -4.72 16.21
CA LEU A 252 -15.66 -4.67 17.36
C LEU A 252 -16.68 -5.80 17.23
N LYS A 253 -16.88 -6.54 18.32
CA LYS A 253 -17.86 -7.63 18.38
C LYS A 253 -18.71 -7.50 19.63
N ILE A 254 -19.99 -7.82 19.48
CA ILE A 254 -20.96 -7.67 20.54
C ILE A 254 -21.48 -9.02 20.98
N SER A 255 -21.48 -9.24 22.28
CA SER A 255 -22.13 -10.38 22.93
C SER A 255 -23.32 -9.91 23.77
N THR A 256 -24.11 -10.85 24.28
CA THR A 256 -25.26 -10.55 25.16
C THR A 256 -24.87 -9.87 26.48
N GLN A 257 -23.60 -9.87 26.85
CA GLN A 257 -23.13 -9.36 28.15
C GLN A 257 -21.94 -8.40 28.10
N ALA A 258 -21.30 -8.23 26.94
CA ALA A 258 -20.12 -7.41 26.80
C ALA A 258 -19.87 -6.96 25.36
N ILE A 259 -19.21 -5.82 25.24
CA ILE A 259 -18.64 -5.32 24.00
C ILE A 259 -17.17 -5.72 23.98
N TRP A 260 -16.73 -6.36 22.90
CA TRP A 260 -15.34 -6.76 22.67
C TRP A 260 -14.76 -5.89 21.57
N ILE A 261 -13.57 -5.35 21.80
CA ILE A 261 -12.84 -4.55 20.81
C ILE A 261 -11.50 -5.21 20.53
N SER A 262 -11.07 -5.21 19.28
CA SER A 262 -9.72 -5.58 18.88
C SER A 262 -8.90 -4.31 18.76
N GLN A 263 -7.76 -4.23 19.46
CA GLN A 263 -6.80 -3.15 19.32
C GLN A 263 -5.41 -3.77 19.12
N LEU A 264 -4.75 -3.44 18.01
CA LEU A 264 -3.47 -4.01 17.61
C LEU A 264 -3.50 -5.55 17.53
N GLY A 265 -4.63 -6.11 17.08
CA GLY A 265 -4.85 -7.56 16.98
C GLY A 265 -5.11 -8.30 18.30
N LYS A 266 -5.30 -7.60 19.43
CA LYS A 266 -5.68 -8.19 20.72
C LYS A 266 -7.11 -7.81 21.10
N TRP A 267 -7.89 -8.81 21.52
CA TRP A 267 -9.28 -8.61 21.96
C TRP A 267 -9.35 -8.20 23.43
N HIS A 268 -10.03 -7.08 23.69
CA HIS A 268 -10.30 -6.55 25.01
C HIS A 268 -11.79 -6.53 25.30
N LYS A 269 -12.17 -6.92 26.52
CA LYS A 269 -13.55 -6.80 27.03
C LYS A 269 -13.76 -5.38 27.55
N LEU A 270 -14.76 -4.68 27.03
CA LEU A 270 -15.26 -3.45 27.62
C LEU A 270 -16.42 -3.75 28.54
N GLU A 271 -16.28 -3.35 29.80
CA GLU A 271 -17.41 -3.29 30.71
C GLU A 271 -18.25 -2.04 30.41
N PRO A 272 -19.59 -2.16 30.22
CA PRO A 272 -20.43 -1.04 29.81
C PRO A 272 -20.37 0.21 30.73
N ALA A 273 -19.92 0.04 31.97
CA ALA A 273 -19.80 1.11 32.96
C ALA A 273 -18.52 1.98 32.80
N ASN A 274 -17.51 1.51 32.06
CA ASN A 274 -16.20 2.17 31.96
C ASN A 274 -16.05 3.07 30.71
N LEU A 275 -17.15 3.35 30.00
CA LEU A 275 -17.14 4.24 28.85
C LEU A 275 -17.20 5.71 29.31
N THR A 276 -16.04 6.39 29.35
CA THR A 276 -15.95 7.81 29.70
C THR A 276 -16.63 8.68 28.64
N LEU A 277 -17.65 9.43 29.08
CA LEU A 277 -18.39 10.41 28.29
C LEU A 277 -17.54 11.69 28.11
N GLN A 278 -17.26 12.09 26.87
CA GLN A 278 -16.86 13.47 26.55
C GLN A 278 -17.97 14.12 25.73
N THR A 279 -18.61 15.13 26.31
CA THR A 279 -19.63 15.97 25.70
C THR A 279 -19.00 17.08 24.85
N ASP A 280 -19.66 17.38 23.71
CA ASP A 280 -19.59 18.59 22.87
C ASP A 280 -18.27 18.98 22.16
N ILE A 281 -18.13 18.54 20.89
CA ILE A 281 -16.95 18.83 20.03
C ILE A 281 -17.10 20.11 19.17
N GLU A 282 -18.25 20.78 19.10
CA GLU A 282 -18.40 21.89 18.11
C GLU A 282 -18.03 23.32 18.56
N ASN A 283 -17.56 23.59 19.79
CA ASN A 283 -17.36 24.99 20.24
C ASN A 283 -16.11 25.26 21.10
N SER A 284 -14.88 25.03 20.60
CA SER A 284 -13.69 25.66 21.21
C SER A 284 -13.29 26.94 20.48
N GLU A 285 -13.23 28.07 21.22
CA GLU A 285 -12.83 29.39 20.68
C GLU A 285 -11.40 29.38 20.09
N GLU A 286 -10.51 28.58 20.67
CA GLU A 286 -9.12 28.42 20.20
C GLU A 286 -9.04 27.83 18.78
N LEU A 287 -9.93 26.90 18.44
CA LEU A 287 -9.99 26.29 17.11
C LEU A 287 -10.46 27.29 16.06
N LYS A 288 -11.41 28.15 16.41
CA LYS A 288 -11.91 29.22 15.55
C LYS A 288 -10.81 30.25 15.26
N LEU A 289 -10.06 30.67 16.30
CA LEU A 289 -8.96 31.63 16.17
C LEU A 289 -7.80 31.08 15.31
N TYR A 290 -7.46 29.80 15.47
CA TYR A 290 -6.44 29.15 14.63
C TYR A 290 -6.86 29.15 13.14
N GLN A 291 -8.07 28.69 12.85
CA GLN A 291 -8.57 28.60 11.47
C GLN A 291 -8.61 29.96 10.79
N GLN A 292 -8.97 31.00 11.55
CA GLN A 292 -8.95 32.39 11.09
C GLN A 292 -7.55 32.86 10.75
N GLY A 293 -6.56 32.61 11.62
CA GLY A 293 -5.15 32.97 11.37
C GLY A 293 -4.53 32.27 10.17
N MET A 294 -4.84 30.98 9.96
CA MET A 294 -4.36 30.23 8.79
C MET A 294 -4.92 30.78 7.47
N ARG A 295 -6.21 31.13 7.44
CA ARG A 295 -6.83 31.75 6.25
C ARG A 295 -6.20 33.11 5.94
N ALA A 296 -5.97 33.93 6.97
CA ALA A 296 -5.29 35.21 6.81
C ALA A 296 -3.85 35.02 6.30
N PHE A 297 -3.13 33.98 6.75
CA PHE A 297 -1.78 33.70 6.28
C PHE A 297 -1.76 33.29 4.82
N GLN A 298 -2.66 32.41 4.40
CA GLN A 298 -2.79 31.99 3.00
C GLN A 298 -3.08 33.17 2.06
N GLN A 299 -3.87 34.14 2.51
CA GLN A 299 -4.11 35.38 1.75
C GLN A 299 -2.88 36.28 1.73
N PHE A 300 -2.20 36.44 2.87
CA PHE A 300 -0.99 37.24 3.00
C PHE A 300 0.18 36.70 2.18
N ALA A 301 0.39 35.38 2.15
CA ALA A 301 1.46 34.75 1.38
C ALA A 301 1.25 34.84 -0.14
N LYS A 302 0.01 35.06 -0.61
CA LYS A 302 -0.27 35.31 -2.03
C LYS A 302 0.12 36.73 -2.46
N SER A 303 0.16 37.70 -1.54
CA SER A 303 0.44 39.10 -1.89
C SER A 303 1.94 39.43 -1.89
N GLN A 304 2.75 38.71 -1.12
CA GLN A 304 4.19 38.92 -1.05
C GLN A 304 4.96 37.69 -0.55
N PRO A 305 6.22 37.50 -0.98
CA PRO A 305 7.04 36.36 -0.56
C PRO A 305 7.36 36.41 0.93
N VAL A 306 7.12 35.28 1.59
CA VAL A 306 7.36 35.06 3.02
C VAL A 306 8.68 34.30 3.20
N ASN A 307 9.58 34.87 4.02
CA ASN A 307 10.87 34.28 4.36
C ASN A 307 10.78 33.34 5.56
N ALA A 308 9.92 33.63 6.53
CA ALA A 308 9.69 32.81 7.71
C ALA A 308 8.30 33.06 8.29
N VAL A 309 7.70 32.04 8.88
CA VAL A 309 6.42 32.12 9.60
C VAL A 309 6.55 31.38 10.93
N ARG A 310 5.83 31.84 11.96
CA ARG A 310 5.81 31.20 13.27
C ARG A 310 4.47 31.43 13.96
N TYR A 311 3.84 30.36 14.45
CA TYR A 311 2.68 30.46 15.32
C TYR A 311 3.06 31.01 16.70
N ILE A 312 2.19 31.85 17.25
CA ILE A 312 2.26 32.43 18.60
C ILE A 312 1.03 31.95 19.36
N ASP A 313 1.09 32.01 20.69
CA ASP A 313 -0.05 31.72 21.56
C ASP A 313 -1.30 32.61 21.30
N GLY A 314 -2.48 32.01 21.50
CA GLY A 314 -3.79 32.65 21.40
C GLY A 314 -4.25 32.94 19.98
N GLY A 315 -3.90 32.09 18.99
CA GLY A 315 -4.28 32.29 17.59
C GLY A 315 -3.50 33.40 16.86
N ARG A 316 -2.42 33.91 17.46
CA ARG A 316 -1.54 34.93 16.88
C ARG A 316 -0.48 34.29 15.98
N TRP A 317 -0.04 34.99 14.95
CA TRP A 317 0.99 34.49 14.04
C TRP A 317 2.02 35.59 13.76
N ALA A 318 3.29 35.24 13.60
CA ALA A 318 4.31 36.14 13.09
C ALA A 318 4.78 35.69 11.71
N VAL A 319 4.91 36.63 10.78
CA VAL A 319 5.35 36.39 9.41
C VAL A 319 6.44 37.38 9.05
N ALA A 320 7.57 36.90 8.57
CA ALA A 320 8.67 37.72 8.07
C ALA A 320 8.70 37.70 6.54
N THR A 321 8.83 38.87 5.95
CA THR A 321 9.10 39.07 4.52
C THR A 321 10.54 39.54 4.33
N ALA A 322 10.96 39.79 3.09
CA ALA A 322 12.28 40.33 2.79
C ALA A 322 12.59 41.68 3.47
N LYS A 323 11.55 42.48 3.81
CA LYS A 323 11.70 43.85 4.33
C LYS A 323 11.12 44.07 5.73
N GLN A 324 10.08 43.32 6.11
CA GLN A 324 9.28 43.61 7.29
C GLN A 324 8.74 42.34 7.96
N ILE A 325 8.58 42.38 9.28
CA ILE A 325 7.90 41.36 10.08
C ILE A 325 6.50 41.85 10.42
N TYR A 326 5.52 40.98 10.31
CA TYR A 326 4.10 41.22 10.56
C TYR A 326 3.59 40.29 11.66
N ILE A 327 2.58 40.74 12.41
CA ILE A 327 1.88 39.93 13.41
C ILE A 327 0.39 39.93 13.14
N PHE A 328 -0.20 38.73 13.09
CA PHE A 328 -1.63 38.52 13.10
C PHE A 328 -2.16 38.51 14.53
N SER A 329 -3.22 39.27 14.77
CA SER A 329 -4.01 39.20 16.00
C SER A 329 -5.44 38.83 15.65
N GLY A 330 -5.96 37.74 16.23
CA GLY A 330 -7.31 37.23 15.96
C GLY A 330 -8.42 38.27 16.15
N GLU A 331 -8.21 39.26 17.02
CA GLU A 331 -9.15 40.38 17.25
C GLU A 331 -9.30 41.33 16.04
N LYS A 332 -8.27 41.46 15.20
CA LYS A 332 -8.25 42.42 14.08
C LYS A 332 -8.39 41.78 12.70
N GLY A 333 -8.25 40.45 12.62
CA GLY A 333 -8.48 39.69 11.39
C GLY A 333 -7.40 39.82 10.30
N ASP A 334 -6.33 40.60 10.51
CA ASP A 334 -5.29 40.86 9.51
C ASP A 334 -3.85 40.87 10.10
N PHE A 335 -2.85 40.70 9.22
CA PHE A 335 -1.42 40.82 9.53
C PHE A 335 -0.98 42.28 9.59
N LEU A 336 -0.53 42.73 10.75
CA LEU A 336 -0.09 44.10 10.98
C LEU A 336 1.42 44.24 11.01
N PRO A 337 2.00 45.31 10.45
CA PRO A 337 3.41 45.64 10.57
C PRO A 337 3.90 45.66 12.02
N PHE A 338 4.89 44.81 12.30
CA PHE A 338 5.55 44.73 13.60
C PHE A 338 6.85 45.53 13.60
N ILE A 339 7.86 45.09 12.83
CA ILE A 339 9.21 45.69 12.79
C ILE A 339 9.77 45.65 11.37
N ASP A 340 10.36 46.75 10.93
CA ASP A 340 11.16 46.81 9.69
C ASP A 340 12.49 46.11 9.90
N LYS A 341 12.69 44.98 9.22
CA LYS A 341 13.91 44.18 9.34
C LYS A 341 14.20 43.42 8.07
N GLN A 342 15.26 43.86 7.38
CA GLN A 342 15.72 43.24 6.14
C GLN A 342 16.42 41.89 6.42
N ASN A 343 16.23 40.93 5.51
CA ASN A 343 16.94 39.64 5.51
C ASN A 343 16.70 38.79 6.77
N THR A 344 15.47 38.81 7.29
CA THR A 344 15.06 37.84 8.32
C THR A 344 15.08 36.43 7.70
N GLN A 345 15.82 35.52 8.34
CA GLN A 345 16.00 34.14 7.88
C GLN A 345 15.20 33.12 8.71
N ALA A 346 14.89 33.44 9.96
CA ALA A 346 14.03 32.59 10.80
C ALA A 346 13.38 33.41 11.94
N LEU A 347 12.23 32.94 12.41
CA LEU A 347 11.50 33.46 13.55
C LEU A 347 11.36 32.36 14.61
N TYR A 348 11.58 32.70 15.87
CA TYR A 348 11.32 31.81 17.01
C TYR A 348 10.46 32.54 18.05
N PHE A 349 9.62 31.80 18.76
CA PHE A 349 8.82 32.35 19.86
C PHE A 349 9.09 31.54 21.11
N THR A 350 9.68 32.17 22.12
CA THR A 350 10.00 31.52 23.39
C THR A 350 10.10 32.56 24.51
N GLY A 351 9.66 32.20 25.72
CA GLY A 351 9.65 33.10 26.87
C GLY A 351 8.81 34.37 26.66
N GLY A 352 7.71 34.29 25.89
CA GLY A 352 6.85 35.43 25.59
C GLY A 352 7.46 36.48 24.65
N SER A 353 8.68 36.28 24.16
CA SER A 353 9.40 37.19 23.27
C SER A 353 9.50 36.64 21.85
N LEU A 354 9.49 37.52 20.86
CA LEU A 354 9.77 37.16 19.46
C LEU A 354 11.27 37.26 19.21
N TRP A 355 11.88 36.17 18.79
CA TRP A 355 13.29 36.08 18.46
C TRP A 355 13.46 36.03 16.95
N VAL A 356 14.33 36.89 16.44
CA VAL A 356 14.53 37.07 15.00
C VAL A 356 15.97 36.79 14.64
N ARG A 357 16.18 35.80 13.78
CA ARG A 357 17.48 35.47 13.20
C ARG A 357 17.67 36.18 11.86
N ASP A 358 18.76 36.91 11.75
CA ASP A 358 19.25 37.48 10.50
C ASP A 358 20.66 36.94 10.20
N ALA A 359 21.23 37.30 9.05
CA ALA A 359 22.55 36.84 8.64
C ALA A 359 23.67 37.20 9.64
N GLN A 360 23.46 38.19 10.51
CA GLN A 360 24.45 38.72 11.45
C GLN A 360 24.19 38.27 12.90
N GLY A 361 23.20 37.42 13.16
CA GLY A 361 22.93 36.86 14.48
C GLY A 361 21.47 36.87 14.91
N LEU A 362 21.25 36.84 16.23
CA LEU A 362 19.94 36.65 16.85
C LEU A 362 19.54 37.87 17.68
N SER A 363 18.32 38.38 17.51
CA SER A 363 17.80 39.51 18.27
C SER A 363 16.48 39.16 18.96
N GLN A 364 16.33 39.55 20.22
CA GLN A 364 15.11 39.38 21.01
C GLN A 364 14.27 40.66 20.98
N PHE A 365 12.97 40.52 20.73
CA PHE A 365 12.01 41.62 20.72
C PHE A 365 10.84 41.32 21.66
N ASP A 366 10.41 42.37 22.35
CA ASP A 366 9.19 42.33 23.15
C ASP A 366 7.97 42.58 22.26
N LEU A 367 7.00 41.67 22.31
CA LEU A 367 5.80 41.71 21.46
C LEU A 367 4.89 42.91 21.77
N SER A 368 4.88 43.39 23.01
CA SER A 368 3.99 44.47 23.45
C SER A 368 4.53 45.85 23.11
N SER A 369 5.82 46.08 23.34
CA SER A 369 6.49 47.38 23.19
C SER A 369 7.23 47.54 21.86
N LYS A 370 7.37 46.45 21.08
CA LYS A 370 8.15 46.37 19.84
C LYS A 370 9.64 46.68 20.01
N LYS A 371 10.14 46.84 21.24
CA LYS A 371 11.54 47.18 21.51
C LYS A 371 12.43 45.96 21.42
N ARG A 372 13.63 46.15 20.87
CA ARG A 372 14.70 45.15 20.92
C ARG A 372 15.23 45.07 22.35
N LEU A 373 15.08 43.91 22.97
CA LEU A 373 15.58 43.66 24.32
C LEU A 373 17.09 43.40 24.30
N GLN A 374 17.54 42.48 23.46
CA GLN A 374 18.95 42.02 23.41
C GLN A 374 19.35 41.55 22.00
N ARG A 375 20.65 41.48 21.72
CA ARG A 375 21.22 40.93 20.48
C ARG A 375 22.47 40.09 20.76
N TYR A 376 22.54 38.93 20.13
CA TYR A 376 23.63 37.96 20.22
C TYR A 376 24.26 37.78 18.84
N ASN A 377 25.58 37.94 18.75
CA ASN A 377 26.34 37.82 17.50
C ASN A 377 26.88 36.38 17.36
N VAL A 378 25.98 35.44 17.12
CA VAL A 378 26.31 34.03 16.85
C VAL A 378 25.81 33.69 15.44
N GLU A 379 26.72 33.31 14.57
CA GLU A 379 26.41 32.94 13.19
C GLU A 379 25.83 31.51 13.10
N GLN A 380 25.09 31.25 12.03
CA GLN A 380 24.55 29.91 11.70
C GLN A 380 23.69 29.26 12.81
N ILE A 381 22.92 30.05 13.57
CA ILE A 381 21.97 29.49 14.54
C ILE A 381 20.88 28.70 13.80
N HIS A 382 20.73 27.42 14.14
CA HIS A 382 19.71 26.50 13.61
C HIS A 382 18.42 26.52 14.44
N SER A 383 18.54 26.54 15.77
CA SER A 383 17.39 26.62 16.67
C SER A 383 17.71 27.23 18.02
N VAL A 384 16.68 27.63 18.75
CA VAL A 384 16.77 28.28 20.06
C VAL A 384 15.69 27.72 20.98
N THR A 385 16.07 27.33 22.19
CA THR A 385 15.15 26.88 23.26
C THR A 385 15.39 27.66 24.54
N GLN A 386 14.35 27.84 25.34
CA GLN A 386 14.46 28.46 26.66
C GLN A 386 14.81 27.42 27.72
N LEU A 387 15.83 27.72 28.53
CA LEU A 387 16.22 26.92 29.70
C LEU A 387 15.45 27.44 30.93
N ASP A 388 15.44 28.77 31.12
CA ASP A 388 14.90 29.47 32.29
C ASP A 388 14.32 30.84 31.85
N ASN A 389 13.76 31.60 32.79
CA ASN A 389 13.26 32.97 32.50
C ASN A 389 14.34 33.93 31.94
N SER A 390 15.63 33.67 32.17
CA SER A 390 16.75 34.53 31.73
C SER A 390 17.83 33.82 30.92
N GLN A 391 17.72 32.51 30.71
CA GLN A 391 18.74 31.68 30.03
C GLN A 391 18.13 30.95 28.84
N PHE A 392 18.84 30.99 27.70
CA PHE A 392 18.44 30.33 26.46
C PHE A 392 19.60 29.51 25.91
N ILE A 393 19.29 28.46 25.16
CA ILE A 393 20.28 27.64 24.46
C ILE A 393 20.05 27.80 22.96
N ALA A 394 21.10 28.13 22.22
CA ALA A 394 21.09 28.16 20.77
C ALA A 394 21.98 27.06 20.19
N SER A 395 21.51 26.38 19.15
CA SER A 395 22.26 25.38 18.40
C SER A 395 22.86 26.00 17.13
N THR A 396 24.08 25.58 16.80
CA THR A 396 24.75 25.77 15.50
C THR A 396 25.15 24.38 15.00
N PRO A 397 25.51 24.18 13.71
CA PRO A 397 25.83 22.85 13.18
C PRO A 397 26.81 22.01 14.03
N SER A 398 27.72 22.64 14.78
CA SER A 398 28.76 21.94 15.54
C SER A 398 28.91 22.38 16.99
N ALA A 399 28.02 23.24 17.51
CA ALA A 399 28.13 23.77 18.86
C ALA A 399 26.79 24.18 19.48
N LEU A 400 26.69 24.03 20.81
CA LEU A 400 25.64 24.64 21.62
C LEU A 400 26.16 25.89 22.32
N TRP A 401 25.32 26.92 22.40
CA TRP A 401 25.62 28.22 23.00
C TRP A 401 24.60 28.55 24.09
N LEU A 402 25.07 28.83 25.30
CA LEU A 402 24.27 29.39 26.38
C LEU A 402 24.21 30.92 26.21
N LEU A 403 23.00 31.43 26.03
CA LEU A 403 22.69 32.85 25.90
C LEU A 403 22.12 33.35 27.22
N GLU A 404 22.84 34.24 27.89
CA GLU A 404 22.42 34.82 29.17
C GLU A 404 22.98 36.24 29.29
N ASN A 405 22.17 37.17 29.80
CA ASN A 405 22.58 38.56 30.09
C ASN A 405 23.25 39.29 28.89
N GLY A 406 22.82 38.99 27.66
CA GLY A 406 23.39 39.60 26.44
C GLY A 406 24.75 39.03 26.01
N GLN A 407 25.25 37.96 26.65
CA GLN A 407 26.47 37.25 26.26
C GLN A 407 26.16 35.82 25.79
N ALA A 408 26.93 35.34 24.82
CA ALA A 408 26.86 33.98 24.30
C ALA A 408 28.09 33.18 24.73
N HIS A 409 27.89 32.10 25.48
CA HIS A 409 28.94 31.21 25.96
C HIS A 409 28.85 29.86 25.25
N LYS A 410 29.91 29.46 24.53
CA LYS A 410 29.96 28.13 23.89
C LYS A 410 30.05 27.05 24.96
N LEU A 411 29.13 26.08 24.94
CA LEU A 411 29.15 24.94 25.83
C LEU A 411 30.17 23.90 25.35
N VAL A 412 30.89 23.32 26.31
CA VAL A 412 31.82 22.21 26.04
C VAL A 412 31.00 20.92 25.95
N LEU A 413 31.09 20.25 24.81
CA LEU A 413 30.39 19.00 24.54
C LEU A 413 31.36 17.81 24.67
N PRO A 414 30.88 16.65 25.14
CA PRO A 414 31.72 15.47 25.35
C PRO A 414 32.14 14.77 24.04
N PHE A 415 31.68 15.25 22.89
CA PHE A 415 31.94 14.70 21.55
C PHE A 415 32.47 15.80 20.61
N LYS A 416 33.35 15.42 19.67
CA LYS A 416 34.05 16.37 18.77
C LYS A 416 33.51 16.42 17.34
N SER A 417 32.66 15.48 16.92
CA SER A 417 32.27 15.32 15.51
C SER A 417 30.81 14.84 15.39
N LEU A 418 29.86 15.75 15.63
CA LEU A 418 28.44 15.51 15.39
C LEU A 418 27.79 16.76 14.78
N GLU A 419 27.00 16.58 13.72
CA GLU A 419 26.16 17.65 13.16
C GLU A 419 24.85 17.81 13.93
N PHE A 420 24.52 19.04 14.35
CA PHE A 420 23.32 19.34 15.15
C PHE A 420 22.19 19.87 14.27
N HIS A 421 21.06 19.18 14.35
CA HIS A 421 19.86 19.53 13.61
C HIS A 421 18.93 20.43 14.43
N ASP A 422 18.75 20.13 15.71
CA ASP A 422 17.83 20.86 16.58
C ASP A 422 18.10 20.65 18.09
N VAL A 423 17.59 21.54 18.96
CA VAL A 423 17.73 21.48 20.42
C VAL A 423 16.43 21.90 21.12
N LEU A 424 16.01 21.11 22.11
CA LEU A 424 14.87 21.41 22.99
C LEU A 424 15.26 21.25 24.46
N PHE A 425 14.66 22.04 25.34
CA PHE A 425 14.79 21.83 26.78
C PHE A 425 13.56 21.12 27.33
N SER A 426 13.75 19.93 27.89
CA SER A 426 12.68 19.20 28.55
C SER A 426 12.54 19.64 29.99
N LYS A 427 11.45 20.34 30.29
CA LYS A 427 11.12 20.74 31.67
C LYS A 427 10.92 19.54 32.60
N ARG A 428 10.43 18.41 32.05
CA ARG A 428 10.13 17.18 32.80
C ARG A 428 11.39 16.50 33.31
N SER A 429 12.40 16.35 32.45
CA SER A 429 13.66 15.67 32.77
C SER A 429 14.78 16.65 33.15
N HIS A 430 14.51 17.95 33.08
CA HIS A 430 15.44 19.03 33.37
C HIS A 430 16.75 18.90 32.57
N SER A 431 16.63 18.56 31.29
CA SER A 431 17.74 18.20 30.42
C SER A 431 17.54 18.75 29.00
N LEU A 432 18.65 18.94 28.29
CA LEU A 432 18.68 19.38 26.91
C LEU A 432 18.61 18.18 25.97
N LEU A 433 17.56 18.13 25.17
CA LEU A 433 17.41 17.16 24.10
C LEU A 433 18.06 17.74 22.84
N LEU A 434 19.14 17.13 22.38
CA LEU A 434 19.89 17.48 21.17
C LEU A 434 19.64 16.45 20.07
N SER A 435 19.13 16.90 18.93
CA SER A 435 18.92 16.05 17.77
C SER A 435 20.09 16.18 16.80
N THR A 436 20.59 15.04 16.34
CA THR A 436 21.79 14.94 15.50
C THR A 436 21.56 13.99 14.32
N GLU A 437 22.54 13.90 13.43
CA GLU A 437 22.62 12.87 12.38
C GLU A 437 22.68 11.42 12.92
N LEU A 438 23.03 11.21 14.19
CA LEU A 438 23.04 9.89 14.84
C LEU A 438 21.81 9.64 15.70
N GLY A 439 20.89 10.59 15.80
CA GLY A 439 19.65 10.48 16.57
C GLY A 439 19.53 11.43 17.76
N LEU A 440 18.64 11.09 18.70
CA LEU A 440 18.31 11.88 19.88
C LEU A 440 19.28 11.68 21.04
N PHE A 441 19.88 12.76 21.50
CA PHE A 441 20.71 12.79 22.70
C PHE A 441 20.04 13.63 23.78
N GLU A 442 20.06 13.15 25.02
CA GLU A 442 19.68 13.92 26.21
C GLU A 442 20.94 14.30 26.98
N LEU A 443 21.17 15.59 27.15
CA LEU A 443 22.31 16.18 27.81
C LEU A 443 21.87 16.77 29.15
N THR A 444 22.54 16.37 30.22
CA THR A 444 22.33 16.94 31.55
C THR A 444 23.20 18.18 31.70
N LEU A 445 22.57 19.35 31.82
CA LEU A 445 23.25 20.62 32.06
C LEU A 445 23.22 20.93 33.56
N ILE A 446 24.38 20.98 34.20
CA ILE A 446 24.53 21.39 35.60
C ILE A 446 25.63 22.45 35.66
N ASN A 447 25.37 23.59 36.31
CA ASN A 447 26.34 24.68 36.49
C ASN A 447 27.05 25.12 35.19
N ARG A 448 26.31 25.29 34.09
CA ARG A 448 26.81 25.68 32.77
C ARG A 448 27.77 24.65 32.11
N GLN A 449 27.83 23.43 32.62
CA GLN A 449 28.59 22.34 32.02
C GLN A 449 27.69 21.15 31.71
N ILE A 450 27.94 20.51 30.57
CA ILE A 450 27.30 19.25 30.24
C ILE A 450 27.98 18.17 31.08
N THR A 451 27.25 17.64 32.05
CA THR A 451 27.74 16.68 33.06
C THR A 451 27.33 15.25 32.76
N GLY A 452 26.39 15.05 31.84
CA GLY A 452 25.94 13.75 31.39
C GLY A 452 25.36 13.84 29.98
N PHE A 453 25.44 12.74 29.24
CA PHE A 453 24.80 12.59 27.94
C PHE A 453 24.29 11.16 27.78
N ILE A 454 23.08 11.00 27.25
CA ILE A 454 22.43 9.71 27.03
C ILE A 454 21.80 9.75 25.65
N GLN A 455 22.20 8.85 24.76
CA GLN A 455 21.49 8.68 23.50
C GLN A 455 20.15 7.97 23.77
N ARG A 456 19.05 8.67 23.52
CA ARG A 456 17.69 8.16 23.72
C ARG A 456 17.19 7.36 22.54
N ASN A 457 17.67 7.67 21.33
CA ASN A 457 17.39 6.88 20.14
C ASN A 457 18.41 7.13 19.01
N GLN A 458 18.33 6.32 17.96
CA GLN A 458 19.15 6.41 16.76
C GLN A 458 18.40 7.03 15.56
N PHE A 459 17.25 7.67 15.79
CA PHE A 459 16.44 8.23 14.72
C PHE A 459 16.87 9.68 14.44
N PRO A 460 17.59 9.95 13.33
CA PRO A 460 18.06 11.28 13.02
C PRO A 460 16.88 12.16 12.64
N GLY A 461 16.81 13.41 13.12
CA GLY A 461 15.70 14.29 12.75
C GLY A 461 15.79 15.69 13.34
N LYS A 462 14.74 16.49 13.17
CA LYS A 462 14.49 17.74 13.89
C LYS A 462 13.32 17.56 14.84
N TYR A 463 13.20 18.37 15.89
CA TYR A 463 12.04 18.26 16.76
C TYR A 463 10.84 18.98 16.16
N LEU A 464 9.65 18.44 16.42
CA LEU A 464 8.39 19.10 16.07
C LEU A 464 7.72 19.69 17.32
N SER A 465 7.62 18.90 18.39
CA SER A 465 6.99 19.34 19.63
C SER A 465 7.32 18.42 20.81
N GLN A 466 7.16 18.96 22.02
CA GLN A 466 7.16 18.18 23.26
C GLN A 466 5.71 18.07 23.75
N ALA A 467 5.20 16.85 23.88
CA ALA A 467 3.87 16.55 24.42
C ALA A 467 3.98 15.76 25.73
N GLU A 468 2.89 15.69 26.50
CA GLU A 468 2.85 14.91 27.76
C GLU A 468 3.17 13.43 27.54
N GLU A 469 2.77 12.89 26.37
CA GLU A 469 2.95 11.49 25.98
C GLU A 469 4.32 11.20 25.34
N GLY A 470 5.16 12.21 25.03
CA GLY A 470 6.48 12.00 24.43
C GLY A 470 6.99 13.15 23.55
N ILE A 471 8.14 12.95 22.92
CA ILE A 471 8.81 13.93 22.04
C ILE A 471 8.55 13.55 20.58
N TRP A 472 8.06 14.48 19.77
CA TRP A 472 7.86 14.26 18.34
C TRP A 472 9.08 14.71 17.54
N GLN A 473 9.57 13.82 16.69
CA GLN A 473 10.72 14.05 15.82
C GLN A 473 10.30 13.89 14.36
N PHE A 474 10.90 14.67 13.47
CA PHE A 474 10.69 14.60 12.04
C PHE A 474 12.00 14.39 11.33
N ASP A 475 12.00 13.43 10.41
CA ASP A 475 13.11 13.22 9.50
C ASP A 475 12.62 13.19 8.05
N LYS A 476 13.48 12.78 7.13
CA LYS A 476 13.13 12.68 5.71
C LYS A 476 12.18 11.52 5.40
N GLN A 477 12.06 10.54 6.30
CA GLN A 477 11.25 9.33 6.17
C GLN A 477 9.87 9.47 6.82
N GLY A 478 9.69 10.46 7.71
CA GLY A 478 8.40 10.84 8.27
C GLY A 478 8.47 11.44 9.65
N ILE A 479 7.32 11.45 10.32
CA ILE A 479 7.18 11.92 11.71
C ILE A 479 7.23 10.70 12.60
N ALA A 480 7.91 10.75 13.73
CA ALA A 480 8.00 9.66 14.66
C ALA A 480 7.86 10.17 16.10
N HIS A 481 7.23 9.37 16.96
CA HIS A 481 6.97 9.71 18.36
C HIS A 481 7.89 8.92 19.27
N TYR A 482 8.68 9.62 20.08
CA TYR A 482 9.50 9.03 21.13
C TYR A 482 8.74 9.10 22.46
N GLN A 483 8.26 7.97 22.97
CA GLN A 483 7.49 7.88 24.22
C GLN A 483 8.36 7.42 25.39
N ASP A 484 8.50 8.30 26.38
CA ASP A 484 9.48 8.15 27.49
C ASP A 484 9.05 7.12 28.55
N THR A 485 7.75 6.86 28.73
CA THR A 485 7.25 6.19 29.94
C THR A 485 6.95 4.70 29.83
N VAL A 486 6.74 4.13 28.63
CA VAL A 486 6.25 2.74 28.50
C VAL A 486 7.08 1.90 27.51
N THR A 487 7.45 2.44 26.36
CA THR A 487 8.10 1.65 25.28
C THR A 487 9.58 1.98 25.09
N LYS A 488 10.03 3.21 25.42
CA LYS A 488 11.41 3.69 25.13
C LYS A 488 11.83 3.45 23.67
N ARG A 489 10.87 3.37 22.74
CA ARG A 489 11.08 3.22 21.30
C ARG A 489 10.45 4.40 20.57
N LEU A 490 11.04 4.75 19.42
CA LEU A 490 10.27 5.53 18.44
C LEU A 490 9.22 4.65 17.81
N VAL A 491 8.03 5.22 17.70
CA VAL A 491 6.95 4.66 16.91
C VAL A 491 6.73 5.59 15.73
N ALA A 492 6.97 5.10 14.52
CA ALA A 492 6.46 5.75 13.32
C ALA A 492 4.93 5.58 13.33
N PRO A 493 4.14 6.66 13.30
CA PRO A 493 2.67 6.59 13.33
C PRO A 493 2.10 5.93 12.06
N PHE A 494 2.93 5.58 11.07
CA PHE A 494 2.50 5.09 9.75
C PHE A 494 2.99 3.67 9.39
N GLU A 495 3.81 3.01 10.20
CA GLU A 495 4.39 1.71 9.81
C GLU A 495 3.44 0.50 9.95
N LYS A 496 2.25 0.66 10.54
CA LYS A 496 1.20 -0.37 10.55
C LYS A 496 -0.16 0.30 10.37
N GLN A 497 -0.94 -0.14 9.39
CA GLN A 497 -2.16 0.52 8.88
C GLN A 497 -3.19 0.91 9.96
N ARG A 498 -3.92 2.01 9.65
CA ARG A 498 -5.10 2.62 10.31
C ARG A 498 -4.86 3.41 11.61
N GLN A 499 -4.33 4.62 11.48
CA GLN A 499 -4.63 5.74 12.39
C GLN A 499 -5.22 6.93 11.61
N VAL A 500 -6.52 7.16 11.78
CA VAL A 500 -7.13 8.45 11.44
C VAL A 500 -6.77 9.41 12.57
N LEU A 501 -5.78 10.26 12.32
CA LEU A 501 -5.44 11.39 13.19
C LEU A 501 -6.67 12.31 13.34
N SER A 502 -6.94 12.74 14.56
CA SER A 502 -8.00 13.72 14.85
C SER A 502 -7.73 15.06 14.17
N PHE A 503 -8.76 15.88 13.94
CA PHE A 503 -8.60 17.24 13.41
C PHE A 503 -7.65 18.11 14.26
N ARG A 504 -7.59 17.89 15.60
CA ARG A 504 -6.66 18.54 16.54
C ARG A 504 -5.19 18.10 16.34
N GLN A 505 -4.95 16.82 16.03
CA GLN A 505 -3.63 16.30 15.70
C GLN A 505 -3.19 16.71 14.28
N LYS A 506 -4.12 16.74 13.31
CA LYS A 506 -3.89 17.28 11.96
C LYS A 506 -3.53 18.76 12.00
N LEU A 507 -4.12 19.56 12.89
CA LEU A 507 -3.78 20.98 13.08
C LEU A 507 -2.44 21.22 13.79
N MET A 508 -2.02 20.31 14.68
CA MET A 508 -0.70 20.37 15.32
C MET A 508 0.43 19.92 14.38
N LEU A 509 0.16 19.02 13.43
CA LEU A 509 1.11 18.60 12.38
C LEU A 509 1.27 19.65 11.27
N LEU A 510 0.27 20.51 11.08
CA LEU A 510 0.24 21.54 10.02
C LEU A 510 0.95 22.85 10.40
N ASN A 511 1.62 22.95 11.56
CA ASN A 511 2.02 24.24 12.13
C ASN A 511 3.52 24.44 12.43
N ASP A 512 4.50 23.95 11.64
CA ASP A 512 5.84 24.58 11.51
C ASP A 512 6.89 23.80 10.64
N SER A 513 6.53 23.23 9.49
CA SER A 513 7.53 22.69 8.53
C SER A 513 7.74 23.59 7.31
N PHE A 514 7.89 24.90 7.53
CA PHE A 514 8.59 25.78 6.59
C PHE A 514 10.05 25.92 7.04
N SER A 515 10.86 24.93 6.72
CA SER A 515 12.30 25.11 6.52
C SER A 515 12.83 24.03 5.57
N LEU A 516 13.13 24.43 4.33
CA LEU A 516 13.99 23.67 3.42
C LEU A 516 15.30 23.31 4.15
N ILE A 517 15.83 22.08 3.96
CA ILE A 517 17.26 21.79 3.70
C ILE A 517 17.54 20.26 3.65
N ALA A 518 18.07 19.84 2.48
CA ALA A 518 19.07 18.81 2.13
C ALA A 518 18.99 17.33 2.58
N GLN A 519 18.69 16.48 1.59
CA GLN A 519 19.10 15.09 1.28
C GLN A 519 20.59 14.66 1.43
N GLN A 520 20.94 13.72 2.31
CA GLN A 520 22.04 12.73 2.17
C GLN A 520 21.61 11.45 2.92
N PRO A 521 22.05 10.24 2.52
CA PRO A 521 21.56 8.96 3.04
C PRO A 521 22.53 8.30 4.05
N GLU A 522 22.03 7.46 4.98
CA GLU A 522 22.45 6.04 5.15
C GLU A 522 22.01 5.34 6.47
N ALA A 523 21.92 4.00 6.36
CA ALA A 523 22.16 2.89 7.31
C ALA A 523 21.22 2.54 8.50
N LYS A 524 20.97 1.23 8.67
CA LYS A 524 20.21 0.54 9.74
C LYS A 524 21.10 -0.45 10.50
N HIS A 525 20.96 -0.61 11.83
CA HIS A 525 21.47 -1.76 12.60
C HIS A 525 20.55 -2.16 13.79
N THR A 526 20.47 -3.47 14.08
CA THR A 526 19.81 -4.05 15.29
C THR A 526 20.61 -5.27 15.84
N ALA A 527 21.24 -5.17 17.03
CA ALA A 527 21.87 -6.29 17.78
C ALA A 527 22.02 -5.99 19.29
N LEU A 528 22.04 -7.00 20.19
CA LEU A 528 22.25 -6.86 21.64
C LEU A 528 23.75 -6.58 21.94
N ASN A 529 24.08 -5.36 22.38
CA ASN A 529 25.44 -4.87 22.52
C ASN A 529 25.68 -4.20 23.88
N LEU A 530 26.91 -4.34 24.38
CA LEU A 530 27.40 -3.64 25.55
C LEU A 530 27.56 -2.18 25.16
N SER A 531 26.69 -1.31 25.66
CA SER A 531 26.61 0.07 25.21
C SER A 531 27.67 0.95 25.88
N HIS A 532 28.03 0.62 27.13
CA HIS A 532 28.90 1.47 27.94
C HIS A 532 29.57 0.70 29.09
N VAL A 533 30.84 1.03 29.37
CA VAL A 533 31.59 0.56 30.54
C VAL A 533 32.29 1.71 31.24
N ARG A 534 32.11 1.79 32.56
CA ARG A 534 32.78 2.76 33.44
C ARG A 534 33.75 2.04 34.36
N TYR A 535 35.01 2.48 34.35
CA TYR A 535 36.07 2.00 35.25
C TYR A 535 36.31 3.03 36.35
N HIS A 536 36.41 2.58 37.60
CA HIS A 536 36.74 3.43 38.74
C HIS A 536 38.15 3.11 39.26
N TYR A 537 39.07 4.07 39.08
CA TYR A 537 40.40 4.10 39.67
C TYR A 537 40.39 5.00 40.93
N ARG A 538 41.46 4.94 41.75
CA ARG A 538 41.54 5.62 43.07
C ARG A 538 40.94 7.05 43.09
N ASP A 539 41.36 7.92 42.17
CA ASP A 539 40.90 9.32 42.05
C ASP A 539 40.40 9.70 40.65
N LYS A 540 40.22 8.72 39.75
CA LYS A 540 39.84 8.94 38.35
C LYS A 540 38.76 7.96 37.90
N ILE A 541 37.78 8.48 37.18
CA ILE A 541 36.76 7.70 36.49
C ILE A 541 37.07 7.79 34.99
N THR A 542 37.15 6.65 34.31
CA THR A 542 37.26 6.61 32.85
C THR A 542 36.14 5.76 32.27
N GLU A 543 35.58 6.21 31.16
CA GLU A 543 34.42 5.61 30.50
C GLU A 543 34.80 5.18 29.08
N SER A 544 34.22 4.08 28.62
CA SER A 544 34.36 3.56 27.26
C SER A 544 32.96 3.21 26.73
N PHE A 545 32.64 3.69 25.52
CA PHE A 545 31.33 3.53 24.89
C PHE A 545 31.44 2.55 23.72
N ALA A 546 30.52 1.58 23.65
CA ALA A 546 30.53 0.44 22.73
C ALA A 546 31.87 -0.35 22.66
N PRO A 547 32.44 -0.78 23.82
CA PRO A 547 33.73 -1.46 23.81
C PRO A 547 33.66 -2.83 23.10
N SER A 548 34.71 -3.13 22.34
CA SER A 548 34.93 -4.45 21.74
C SER A 548 35.08 -5.52 22.81
N LEU A 549 34.61 -6.73 22.53
CA LEU A 549 34.67 -7.88 23.44
C LEU A 549 35.83 -8.81 23.04
N PRO A 550 36.55 -9.45 23.98
CA PRO A 550 36.37 -9.46 25.44
C PRO A 550 36.88 -8.20 26.14
N LEU A 551 36.37 -7.94 27.35
CA LEU A 551 36.77 -6.78 28.15
C LEU A 551 38.03 -7.08 28.98
N THR A 552 39.08 -6.27 28.83
CA THR A 552 40.29 -6.35 29.65
C THR A 552 40.26 -5.27 30.74
N LEU A 553 40.39 -5.69 32.01
CA LEU A 553 40.43 -4.77 33.16
C LEU A 553 41.87 -4.48 33.56
N ASP A 554 42.18 -3.20 33.75
CA ASP A 554 43.46 -2.77 34.33
C ASP A 554 43.52 -3.21 35.82
N PRO A 555 44.66 -3.76 36.30
CA PRO A 555 44.83 -4.23 37.67
C PRO A 555 44.54 -3.18 38.76
N ASP A 556 44.59 -1.88 38.44
CA ASP A 556 44.32 -0.78 39.39
C ASP A 556 42.83 -0.39 39.49
N VAL A 557 41.95 -0.99 38.70
CA VAL A 557 40.49 -0.76 38.76
C VAL A 557 39.92 -1.36 40.04
N LYS A 558 39.30 -0.54 40.91
CA LYS A 558 38.67 -1.06 42.15
C LYS A 558 37.24 -1.58 41.94
N ARG A 559 36.49 -0.95 41.03
CA ARG A 559 35.15 -1.37 40.60
C ARG A 559 34.91 -0.94 39.17
N PHE A 560 34.07 -1.66 38.46
CA PHE A 560 33.59 -1.26 37.14
C PHE A 560 32.08 -1.45 37.03
N SER A 561 31.46 -0.73 36.10
CA SER A 561 30.03 -0.81 35.84
C SER A 561 29.79 -1.03 34.35
N LEU A 562 28.95 -2.00 34.01
CA LEU A 562 28.57 -2.40 32.66
C LEU A 562 27.13 -2.00 32.41
N TRP A 563 26.85 -1.44 31.23
CA TRP A 563 25.50 -1.13 30.77
C TRP A 563 25.24 -1.80 29.41
N PHE A 564 24.04 -2.37 29.28
CA PHE A 564 23.58 -3.08 28.10
C PHE A 564 22.50 -2.26 27.38
N ASN A 565 22.37 -2.44 26.06
CA ASN A 565 21.26 -1.85 25.33
C ASN A 565 19.92 -2.47 25.76
N THR A 566 18.85 -1.67 25.75
CA THR A 566 17.52 -2.12 26.16
C THR A 566 16.89 -3.01 25.08
N CYS A 567 16.41 -4.19 25.46
CA CYS A 567 15.60 -5.05 24.61
C CYS A 567 14.15 -5.02 25.15
N GLU A 568 13.15 -4.69 24.32
CA GLU A 568 11.75 -4.68 24.77
C GLU A 568 11.30 -6.09 25.18
N ASN A 569 10.61 -6.18 26.32
CA ASN A 569 10.03 -7.41 26.89
C ASN A 569 11.02 -8.55 27.19
N CYS A 570 12.27 -8.23 27.50
CA CYS A 570 13.28 -9.19 27.92
C CYS A 570 13.73 -8.90 29.36
N GLN A 571 13.54 -9.85 30.27
CA GLN A 571 14.16 -9.78 31.60
C GLN A 571 15.60 -10.25 31.44
N LEU A 572 16.55 -9.32 31.51
CA LEU A 572 17.97 -9.69 31.48
C LEU A 572 18.31 -10.36 32.81
N SER A 573 18.90 -11.53 32.75
CA SER A 573 19.49 -12.21 33.90
C SER A 573 20.98 -12.34 33.68
N TYR A 574 21.74 -12.39 34.77
CA TYR A 574 23.17 -12.64 34.74
C TYR A 574 23.61 -13.70 35.75
N ARG A 575 24.74 -14.36 35.46
CA ARG A 575 25.46 -15.20 36.42
C ARG A 575 26.96 -14.93 36.35
N LEU A 576 27.66 -15.17 37.46
CA LEU A 576 29.08 -14.79 37.66
C LEU A 576 30.05 -15.99 37.52
N SER A 577 29.50 -17.20 37.41
CA SER A 577 30.20 -18.43 37.02
C SER A 577 29.18 -19.52 36.64
N ASP A 578 29.65 -20.60 36.00
CA ASP A 578 28.81 -21.71 35.55
C ASP A 578 28.00 -22.40 36.66
N ASN A 579 28.45 -22.31 37.92
CA ASN A 579 27.81 -22.95 39.07
C ASN A 579 27.02 -21.98 39.98
N THR A 580 26.81 -20.73 39.56
CA THR A 580 26.00 -19.76 40.33
C THR A 580 24.59 -19.62 39.75
N PRO A 581 23.54 -19.48 40.59
CA PRO A 581 22.18 -19.28 40.12
C PRO A 581 22.07 -17.94 39.37
N TRP A 582 21.27 -17.94 38.29
CA TRP A 582 20.92 -16.72 37.56
C TRP A 582 20.28 -15.70 38.49
N ARG A 583 20.77 -14.47 38.42
CA ARG A 583 20.23 -13.31 39.13
C ARG A 583 19.64 -12.35 38.12
N GLU A 584 18.54 -11.72 38.49
CA GLU A 584 17.93 -10.71 37.64
C GLU A 584 18.82 -9.45 37.57
N LEU A 585 18.97 -8.89 36.38
CA LEU A 585 19.77 -7.70 36.10
C LEU A 585 18.88 -6.45 36.17
N GLU A 586 18.68 -5.93 37.36
CA GLU A 586 17.87 -4.73 37.56
C GLU A 586 18.50 -3.50 36.85
N ASN A 587 17.68 -2.74 36.11
CA ASN A 587 18.07 -1.51 35.40
C ASN A 587 19.12 -1.66 34.29
N TYR A 588 19.29 -2.85 33.69
CA TYR A 588 20.23 -3.08 32.56
C TYR A 588 21.69 -2.73 32.89
N LYS A 589 22.01 -2.64 34.18
CA LYS A 589 23.31 -2.20 34.72
C LYS A 589 23.82 -3.24 35.69
N LEU A 590 25.11 -3.57 35.58
CA LEU A 590 25.81 -4.42 36.53
C LEU A 590 27.02 -3.69 37.08
N THR A 591 27.17 -3.66 38.40
CA THR A 591 28.35 -3.10 39.07
C THR A 591 29.06 -4.20 39.82
N LEU A 592 30.36 -4.35 39.59
CA LEU A 592 31.16 -5.44 40.15
C LEU A 592 32.54 -4.94 40.57
N THR A 593 33.17 -5.70 41.46
CA THR A 593 34.60 -5.56 41.75
C THR A 593 35.40 -6.65 41.03
N PRO A 594 36.68 -6.42 40.68
CA PRO A 594 37.49 -7.41 39.96
C PRO A 594 37.66 -8.75 40.69
N ALA A 595 37.49 -8.79 42.01
CA ALA A 595 37.59 -10.01 42.82
C ALA A 595 36.32 -10.88 42.77
N GLU A 596 35.20 -10.35 42.28
CA GLU A 596 33.88 -11.03 42.27
C GLU A 596 33.60 -11.77 40.95
N MET A 597 34.54 -11.80 40.00
CA MET A 597 34.26 -12.26 38.63
C MET A 597 35.35 -13.10 37.96
N ASN A 598 34.95 -14.25 37.42
CA ASN A 598 35.73 -15.05 36.45
C ASN A 598 35.04 -15.16 35.07
N VAL A 599 33.70 -15.23 34.99
CA VAL A 599 32.92 -15.23 33.74
C VAL A 599 31.57 -14.54 33.97
N LEU A 600 31.22 -13.52 33.19
CA LEU A 600 29.88 -12.93 33.19
C LEU A 600 29.06 -13.56 32.08
N GLU A 601 27.90 -14.13 32.38
CA GLU A 601 26.91 -14.42 31.34
C GLU A 601 25.72 -13.53 31.50
N VAL A 602 25.24 -12.93 30.41
CA VAL A 602 24.01 -12.13 30.39
C VAL A 602 23.08 -12.71 29.33
N SER A 603 21.87 -13.06 29.73
CA SER A 603 20.87 -13.67 28.86
C SER A 603 19.54 -12.95 28.99
N ALA A 604 18.82 -12.80 27.88
CA ALA A 604 17.44 -12.32 27.83
C ALA A 604 16.46 -13.49 27.99
N SER A 605 15.52 -13.41 28.91
CA SER A 605 14.64 -14.54 29.28
C SER A 605 13.57 -14.94 28.23
N SER A 606 13.40 -14.20 27.12
CA SER A 606 12.32 -14.45 26.14
C SER A 606 12.78 -14.70 24.69
N ARG A 607 14.09 -14.81 24.43
CA ARG A 607 14.66 -15.29 23.15
C ARG A 607 16.00 -15.97 23.46
N ASP A 608 16.37 -17.03 22.74
CA ASP A 608 17.68 -17.74 22.83
C ASP A 608 18.89 -16.85 22.43
N ILE A 609 18.99 -15.64 22.98
CA ILE A 609 20.08 -14.68 22.79
C ILE A 609 20.78 -14.56 24.14
N SER A 610 21.65 -15.53 24.44
CA SER A 610 22.60 -15.45 25.55
C SER A 610 23.93 -14.90 25.03
N LYS A 611 24.42 -13.81 25.61
CA LYS A 611 25.76 -13.27 25.29
C LYS A 611 26.67 -13.52 26.49
N THR A 612 27.60 -14.46 26.35
CA THR A 612 28.61 -14.77 27.37
C THR A 612 29.77 -13.77 27.25
N LEU A 613 29.98 -12.99 28.30
CA LEU A 613 31.04 -12.00 28.45
C LEU A 613 32.15 -12.57 29.34
N ARG A 614 33.24 -13.06 28.74
CA ARG A 614 34.44 -13.43 29.50
C ARG A 614 35.29 -12.18 29.77
N VAL A 615 35.63 -11.97 31.04
CA VAL A 615 36.54 -10.91 31.49
C VAL A 615 37.71 -11.60 32.17
N THR A 616 38.92 -11.46 31.64
CA THR A 616 40.13 -12.04 32.21
C THR A 616 40.82 -11.00 33.09
N SER A 617 40.94 -11.26 34.40
CA SER A 617 41.71 -10.40 35.31
C SER A 617 43.21 -10.73 35.22
N ALA A 618 44.05 -9.73 34.98
CA ALA A 618 45.47 -9.83 35.32
C ALA A 618 45.65 -9.39 36.77
N GLN A 619 45.86 -10.33 37.70
CA GLN A 619 46.29 -9.99 39.06
C GLN A 619 47.55 -10.81 39.42
N PRO A 620 48.68 -10.14 39.71
CA PRO A 620 49.74 -10.71 40.51
C PRO A 620 49.33 -10.64 42.00
N GLU A 621 49.39 -11.79 42.69
CA GLU A 621 49.20 -11.83 44.14
C GLU A 621 50.20 -10.93 44.87
N LYS A 622 49.74 -10.13 45.85
CA LYS A 622 50.21 -10.29 47.24
C LYS A 622 49.47 -9.49 48.31
N ILE A 623 49.49 -10.13 49.47
CA ILE A 623 48.78 -9.94 50.73
C ILE A 623 49.34 -8.78 51.58
N TRP A 624 48.47 -8.26 52.45
CA TRP A 624 48.53 -7.01 53.21
C TRP A 624 49.56 -6.90 54.36
N TRP A 625 49.83 -5.64 54.71
CA TRP A 625 50.78 -5.07 55.67
C TRP A 625 50.33 -5.05 57.15
N HIS A 626 50.43 -6.14 57.91
CA HIS A 626 50.39 -6.03 59.38
C HIS A 626 51.65 -6.48 60.14
N TRP A 627 52.77 -6.70 59.45
CA TRP A 627 54.02 -7.12 60.11
C TRP A 627 55.26 -6.34 59.71
N LEU A 628 55.16 -5.05 59.36
CA LEU A 628 56.41 -4.31 59.09
C LEU A 628 57.29 -4.04 60.33
N LEU A 629 56.98 -4.52 61.55
CA LEU A 629 57.79 -4.04 62.67
C LEU A 629 58.05 -4.95 63.86
N ALA A 630 57.82 -6.27 63.78
CA ALA A 630 58.09 -7.10 64.96
C ALA A 630 59.21 -8.14 64.82
N ILE A 631 59.29 -9.05 63.83
CA ILE A 631 60.21 -10.21 64.01
C ILE A 631 60.93 -10.64 62.72
N THR A 632 61.85 -9.78 62.32
CA THR A 632 62.91 -9.92 61.32
C THR A 632 64.00 -10.94 61.67
N LEU A 633 63.73 -11.99 62.46
CA LEU A 633 64.81 -12.80 63.08
C LEU A 633 64.79 -14.32 62.87
N THR A 634 63.81 -14.95 62.19
CA THR A 634 63.74 -16.44 62.16
C THR A 634 63.55 -17.14 60.79
N SER A 635 63.39 -16.46 59.65
CA SER A 635 62.97 -17.10 58.37
C SER A 635 64.07 -17.44 57.33
N GLY A 636 65.37 -17.33 57.67
CA GLY A 636 66.46 -17.54 56.69
C GLY A 636 66.73 -18.99 56.26
N CYS A 637 66.36 -19.99 57.07
CA CYS A 637 66.86 -21.36 56.86
C CYS A 637 66.03 -22.24 55.92
N VAL A 638 64.75 -21.91 55.66
CA VAL A 638 63.83 -22.79 54.92
C VAL A 638 63.86 -22.53 53.39
N PHE A 639 64.29 -21.34 52.97
CA PHE A 639 64.27 -20.89 51.58
C PHE A 639 65.29 -21.61 50.66
N TRP A 640 66.36 -22.18 51.23
CA TRP A 640 67.45 -22.78 50.46
C TRP A 640 67.11 -24.18 49.91
N LEU A 641 66.22 -24.94 50.58
CA LEU A 641 65.92 -26.33 50.22
C LEU A 641 64.88 -26.49 49.09
N LEU A 642 63.93 -25.55 48.95
CA LEU A 642 62.84 -25.67 47.97
C LEU A 642 63.22 -25.26 46.53
N LYS A 643 64.33 -24.53 46.35
CA LYS A 643 64.73 -23.98 45.04
C LYS A 643 65.31 -25.03 44.08
N ARG A 644 65.67 -26.22 44.58
CA ARG A 644 66.36 -27.27 43.80
C ARG A 644 65.42 -28.19 43.00
N GLN A 645 64.09 -28.17 43.25
CA GLN A 645 63.19 -29.21 42.74
C GLN A 645 62.28 -28.81 41.55
N LEU A 646 62.27 -27.54 41.10
CA LEU A 646 61.24 -27.01 40.18
C LEU A 646 61.68 -26.73 38.73
N ARG A 647 62.92 -27.06 38.34
CA ARG A 647 63.44 -26.74 36.98
C ARG A 647 63.12 -27.76 35.87
N SER A 648 62.66 -28.98 36.15
CA SER A 648 62.44 -30.00 35.11
C SER A 648 61.03 -30.08 34.50
N SER A 649 60.01 -29.42 35.08
CA SER A 649 58.61 -29.67 34.67
C SER A 649 58.00 -28.65 33.69
N LYS A 650 58.69 -27.55 33.34
CA LYS A 650 58.09 -26.45 32.57
C LYS A 650 58.08 -26.63 31.04
N SER A 651 58.91 -27.51 30.47
CA SER A 651 59.03 -27.64 29.00
C SER A 651 58.01 -28.60 28.36
N GLN A 652 57.43 -29.53 29.13
CA GLN A 652 56.48 -30.53 28.60
C GLN A 652 55.02 -30.04 28.58
N LEU A 653 54.68 -29.05 29.42
CA LEU A 653 53.31 -28.52 29.50
C LEU A 653 52.93 -27.58 28.36
N THR A 654 53.91 -26.88 27.77
CA THR A 654 53.68 -25.92 26.68
C THR A 654 53.41 -26.59 25.33
N GLU A 655 54.12 -27.67 25.00
CA GLU A 655 53.81 -28.48 23.80
C GLU A 655 52.46 -29.19 23.91
N HIS A 656 52.15 -29.75 25.09
CA HIS A 656 50.91 -30.50 25.30
C HIS A 656 49.65 -29.63 25.23
N PHE A 657 49.76 -28.36 25.62
CA PHE A 657 48.64 -27.41 25.54
C PHE A 657 48.36 -26.94 24.10
N SER A 658 49.42 -26.75 23.29
CA SER A 658 49.30 -26.45 21.85
C SER A 658 48.64 -27.61 21.09
N ASP A 659 49.04 -28.85 21.36
CA ASP A 659 48.43 -30.02 20.73
C ASP A 659 46.97 -30.24 21.17
N MET A 660 46.62 -29.98 22.44
CA MET A 660 45.22 -30.06 22.88
C MET A 660 44.30 -29.02 22.23
N LEU A 661 44.76 -27.76 22.08
CA LEU A 661 43.99 -26.72 21.40
C LEU A 661 43.76 -27.04 19.91
N MET A 662 44.79 -27.57 19.24
CA MET A 662 44.69 -27.96 17.83
C MET A 662 43.81 -29.20 17.64
N THR A 663 43.81 -30.16 18.57
CA THR A 663 43.10 -31.44 18.39
C THR A 663 41.61 -31.37 18.77
N HIS A 664 41.22 -30.49 19.71
CA HIS A 664 39.85 -30.44 20.23
C HIS A 664 38.98 -29.27 19.72
N SER A 665 39.53 -28.35 18.92
CA SER A 665 38.73 -27.27 18.32
C SER A 665 37.86 -27.78 17.17
N LYS A 666 36.59 -27.36 17.13
CA LYS A 666 35.65 -27.61 16.02
C LYS A 666 35.78 -26.60 14.89
N ASP A 667 36.40 -25.45 15.17
CA ASP A 667 36.66 -24.42 14.17
C ASP A 667 37.94 -24.77 13.40
N ALA A 668 37.99 -24.43 12.12
CA ALA A 668 39.22 -24.59 11.34
C ALA A 668 40.28 -23.62 11.87
N ILE A 669 41.49 -24.12 12.11
CA ILE A 669 42.60 -23.33 12.64
C ILE A 669 43.84 -23.59 11.79
N TRP A 670 44.54 -22.52 11.42
CA TRP A 670 45.91 -22.56 10.91
C TRP A 670 46.83 -21.63 11.69
N LEU A 671 48.09 -22.02 11.80
CA LEU A 671 49.17 -21.22 12.36
C LEU A 671 50.19 -20.96 11.24
N ALA A 672 50.70 -19.74 11.09
CA ALA A 672 51.73 -19.37 10.12
C ALA A 672 52.90 -18.61 10.73
N ASP A 673 54.01 -18.59 10.00
CA ASP A 673 55.21 -17.80 10.30
C ASP A 673 55.02 -16.30 10.02
N GLU A 674 56.05 -15.50 10.30
CA GLU A 674 56.07 -14.05 10.07
C GLU A 674 55.86 -13.66 8.59
N GLN A 675 56.13 -14.59 7.65
CA GLN A 675 55.88 -14.45 6.21
C GLN A 675 54.52 -15.02 5.78
N PHE A 676 53.61 -15.36 6.69
CA PHE A 676 52.29 -15.92 6.41
C PHE A 676 52.31 -17.32 5.75
N ASN A 677 53.42 -18.06 5.82
CA ASN A 677 53.43 -19.46 5.38
C ASN A 677 52.88 -20.34 6.49
N VAL A 678 51.89 -21.18 6.16
CA VAL A 678 51.24 -22.06 7.12
C VAL A 678 52.25 -23.06 7.71
N LEU A 679 52.38 -23.10 9.02
CA LEU A 679 53.20 -24.02 9.77
C LEU A 679 52.42 -25.26 10.22
N LYS A 680 51.15 -25.07 10.61
CA LYS A 680 50.30 -26.15 11.11
C LYS A 680 48.83 -25.83 10.85
N VAL A 681 48.02 -26.85 10.60
CA VAL A 681 46.55 -26.76 10.55
C VAL A 681 45.95 -27.84 11.44
N ASN A 682 44.73 -27.63 11.92
CA ASN A 682 44.00 -28.67 12.63
C ASN A 682 43.16 -29.54 11.69
N GLN A 683 42.58 -30.61 12.25
CA GLN A 683 41.75 -31.54 11.49
C GLN A 683 40.51 -30.84 10.90
N ALA A 684 39.86 -29.96 11.67
CA ALA A 684 38.68 -29.22 11.21
C ALA A 684 38.96 -28.35 9.95
N TYR A 685 40.17 -27.79 9.82
CA TYR A 685 40.58 -27.09 8.60
C TYR A 685 40.59 -28.02 7.38
N SER A 686 41.11 -29.23 7.56
CA SER A 686 41.16 -30.23 6.50
C SER A 686 39.76 -30.72 6.13
N ASP A 687 38.89 -30.90 7.12
CA ASP A 687 37.50 -31.36 6.91
C ASP A 687 36.65 -30.29 6.18
N ILE A 688 36.83 -29.01 6.52
CA ILE A 688 36.08 -27.90 5.91
C ILE A 688 36.56 -27.59 4.49
N THR A 689 37.89 -27.55 4.28
CA THR A 689 38.47 -27.13 2.99
C THR A 689 38.72 -28.29 2.03
N GLY A 690 38.82 -29.52 2.54
CA GLY A 690 39.16 -30.72 1.77
C GLY A 690 40.65 -30.85 1.44
N TYR A 691 41.50 -29.88 1.82
CA TYR A 691 42.96 -29.97 1.64
C TYR A 691 43.59 -30.75 2.79
N SER A 692 44.62 -31.56 2.51
CA SER A 692 45.39 -32.20 3.57
C SER A 692 46.36 -31.20 4.22
N ALA A 693 46.68 -31.40 5.50
CA ALA A 693 47.67 -30.59 6.20
C ALA A 693 49.00 -30.51 5.44
N GLU A 694 49.47 -31.62 4.87
CA GLU A 694 50.70 -31.71 4.09
C GLU A 694 50.71 -30.81 2.84
N THR A 695 49.55 -30.62 2.20
CA THR A 695 49.44 -29.72 1.03
C THR A 695 49.43 -28.23 1.39
N LEU A 696 49.13 -27.89 2.65
CA LEU A 696 48.96 -26.52 3.11
C LEU A 696 50.21 -25.98 3.81
N VAL A 697 50.93 -26.84 4.53
CA VAL A 697 52.15 -26.45 5.25
C VAL A 697 53.21 -25.92 4.27
N GLY A 698 53.88 -24.82 4.65
CA GLY A 698 54.87 -24.09 3.84
C GLY A 698 54.28 -23.15 2.79
N HIS A 699 52.95 -23.08 2.63
CA HIS A 699 52.30 -22.27 1.60
C HIS A 699 51.47 -21.14 2.22
N ARG A 700 51.29 -20.04 1.47
CA ARG A 700 50.39 -18.94 1.84
C ARG A 700 48.92 -19.26 1.49
N PRO A 701 47.96 -18.94 2.38
CA PRO A 701 46.53 -19.07 2.07
C PRO A 701 46.15 -18.24 0.84
N LYS A 702 45.38 -18.83 -0.08
CA LYS A 702 44.87 -18.14 -1.28
C LYS A 702 43.43 -17.71 -1.06
N ILE A 703 43.14 -16.45 -1.36
CA ILE A 703 41.83 -15.84 -1.10
C ILE A 703 41.14 -15.51 -2.42
N TYR A 704 39.86 -15.85 -2.46
CA TYR A 704 39.00 -15.67 -3.61
C TYR A 704 37.83 -14.75 -3.25
N THR A 705 37.26 -14.14 -4.26
CA THR A 705 35.93 -13.51 -4.24
C THR A 705 34.98 -14.37 -5.06
N GLU A 706 33.71 -13.97 -5.16
CA GLU A 706 32.74 -14.64 -6.05
C GLU A 706 33.23 -14.68 -7.52
N ASN A 707 34.12 -13.75 -7.91
CA ASN A 707 34.63 -13.53 -9.27
C ASN A 707 36.06 -14.04 -9.53
N GLY A 708 36.77 -14.60 -8.55
CA GLY A 708 38.12 -15.14 -8.73
C GLY A 708 39.11 -14.74 -7.62
N ARG A 709 40.40 -15.05 -7.80
CA ARG A 709 41.44 -14.80 -6.78
C ARG A 709 41.67 -13.29 -6.59
N ASP A 710 41.64 -12.83 -5.35
CA ASP A 710 41.83 -11.42 -5.00
C ASP A 710 43.15 -11.20 -4.26
N ARG A 711 44.18 -10.82 -5.03
CA ARG A 711 45.51 -10.54 -4.47
C ARG A 711 45.57 -9.24 -3.67
N ALA A 712 44.67 -8.28 -3.94
CA ALA A 712 44.65 -7.01 -3.22
C ALA A 712 44.14 -7.24 -1.79
N LEU A 713 43.10 -8.06 -1.64
CA LEU A 713 42.60 -8.50 -0.34
C LEU A 713 43.63 -9.35 0.41
N GLU A 714 44.33 -10.29 -0.25
CA GLU A 714 45.44 -11.04 0.37
C GLU A 714 46.50 -10.11 0.97
N GLN A 715 46.92 -9.08 0.22
CA GLN A 715 47.90 -8.10 0.69
C GLN A 715 47.36 -7.22 1.82
N HIS A 716 46.09 -6.83 1.74
CA HIS A 716 45.43 -6.02 2.75
C HIS A 716 45.35 -6.76 4.10
N ILE A 717 44.97 -8.04 4.08
CA ILE A 717 44.91 -8.88 5.28
C ILE A 717 46.28 -9.00 5.94
N VAL A 718 47.33 -9.22 5.16
CA VAL A 718 48.71 -9.27 5.67
C VAL A 718 49.12 -7.94 6.28
N ALA A 719 48.89 -6.83 5.57
CA ALA A 719 49.27 -5.49 6.02
C ALA A 719 48.52 -5.07 7.28
N GLU A 720 47.21 -5.34 7.35
CA GLU A 720 46.37 -4.99 8.47
C GLU A 720 46.66 -5.87 9.69
N SER A 721 46.89 -7.17 9.50
CA SER A 721 47.34 -8.07 10.58
C SER A 721 48.72 -7.70 11.12
N GLN A 722 49.58 -7.10 10.28
CA GLN A 722 50.90 -6.60 10.71
C GLN A 722 50.81 -5.28 11.49
N LEU A 723 49.93 -4.37 11.06
CA LEU A 723 49.78 -3.03 11.61
C LEU A 723 48.96 -3.01 12.90
N ASN A 724 47.85 -3.76 12.92
CA ASN A 724 46.84 -3.73 13.98
C ASN A 724 46.83 -5.02 14.82
N ASP A 725 47.79 -5.91 14.61
CA ASP A 725 47.93 -7.25 15.23
C ASP A 725 46.72 -8.18 15.03
N TYR A 726 45.75 -7.78 14.19
CA TYR A 726 44.48 -8.48 13.99
C TYR A 726 43.83 -8.08 12.65
N TRP A 727 43.12 -9.03 12.05
CA TRP A 727 42.21 -8.82 10.94
C TRP A 727 40.98 -9.73 11.08
N THR A 728 39.79 -9.26 10.70
CA THR A 728 38.60 -10.10 10.57
C THR A 728 37.83 -9.77 9.29
N GLY A 729 37.19 -10.76 8.70
CA GLY A 729 36.27 -10.54 7.60
C GLY A 729 35.81 -11.83 6.93
N GLU A 730 34.75 -11.70 6.14
CA GLU A 730 34.23 -12.77 5.30
C GLU A 730 35.03 -12.86 4.00
N ILE A 731 35.51 -14.06 3.66
CA ILE A 731 36.21 -14.34 2.41
C ILE A 731 35.60 -15.51 1.67
N TRP A 732 35.91 -15.64 0.38
CA TRP A 732 35.65 -16.87 -0.36
C TRP A 732 36.96 -17.64 -0.56
N THR A 733 36.86 -18.97 -0.57
CA THR A 733 37.97 -19.83 -0.99
C THR A 733 37.46 -20.99 -1.84
N LEU A 734 38.40 -21.71 -2.45
CA LEU A 734 38.12 -22.92 -3.21
C LEU A 734 38.60 -24.13 -2.40
N GLY A 735 37.67 -25.02 -2.07
CA GLY A 735 38.04 -26.31 -1.50
C GLY A 735 38.77 -27.21 -2.51
N ALA A 736 39.34 -28.32 -2.04
CA ALA A 736 40.15 -29.23 -2.86
C ALA A 736 39.43 -29.78 -4.12
N ASN A 737 38.09 -29.81 -4.11
CA ASN A 737 37.26 -30.24 -5.24
C ASN A 737 36.73 -29.08 -6.11
N ASN A 738 37.34 -27.88 -6.05
CA ASN A 738 36.87 -26.65 -6.70
C ASN A 738 35.49 -26.14 -6.22
N GLN A 739 34.97 -26.63 -5.10
CA GLN A 739 33.77 -26.08 -4.48
C GLN A 739 34.06 -24.69 -3.88
N LYS A 740 33.19 -23.70 -4.15
CA LYS A 740 33.27 -22.37 -3.53
C LYS A 740 32.81 -22.47 -2.08
N LEU A 741 33.63 -22.00 -1.16
CA LEU A 741 33.35 -21.96 0.27
C LEU A 741 33.39 -20.51 0.76
N ALA A 742 32.33 -20.07 1.44
CA ALA A 742 32.32 -18.82 2.18
C ALA A 742 32.82 -19.07 3.59
N LEU A 743 33.88 -18.36 3.98
CA LEU A 743 34.52 -18.48 5.29
C LEU A 743 34.48 -17.13 6.01
N ASP A 744 34.09 -17.14 7.27
CA ASP A 744 34.35 -16.03 8.18
C ASP A 744 35.69 -16.26 8.84
N VAL A 745 36.63 -15.32 8.69
CA VAL A 745 38.04 -15.52 9.01
C VAL A 745 38.52 -14.45 9.97
N THR A 746 39.21 -14.88 11.02
CA THR A 746 39.92 -14.01 11.94
C THR A 746 41.39 -14.41 11.96
N VAL A 747 42.27 -13.44 11.72
CA VAL A 747 43.72 -13.59 11.80
C VAL A 747 44.21 -12.77 12.98
N THR A 748 45.01 -13.37 13.87
CA THR A 748 45.59 -12.70 15.03
C THR A 748 47.09 -12.91 15.05
N LYS A 749 47.85 -11.84 15.26
CA LYS A 749 49.30 -11.89 15.41
C LYS A 749 49.66 -12.27 16.84
N LEU A 750 50.59 -13.19 17.00
CA LEU A 750 51.10 -13.70 18.25
C LEU A 750 52.59 -13.39 18.37
N THR A 751 53.01 -12.83 19.51
CA THR A 751 54.41 -12.54 19.83
C THR A 751 54.77 -13.13 21.19
N HIS A 752 55.98 -13.66 21.33
CA HIS A 752 56.45 -14.26 22.58
C HIS A 752 57.03 -13.19 23.51
N GLU A 753 56.60 -13.13 24.79
CA GLU A 753 57.04 -12.10 25.75
C GLU A 753 58.56 -12.10 26.00
N ASP A 754 59.19 -13.27 26.09
CA ASP A 754 60.64 -13.40 26.31
C ASP A 754 61.47 -13.32 25.00
N HIS A 755 60.81 -13.43 23.84
CA HIS A 755 61.43 -13.44 22.51
C HIS A 755 60.57 -12.64 21.52
N PRO A 756 60.48 -11.30 21.67
CA PRO A 756 59.62 -10.45 20.85
C PRO A 756 59.98 -10.43 19.35
N SER A 757 61.08 -11.07 18.96
CA SER A 757 61.48 -11.31 17.58
C SER A 757 60.76 -12.49 16.91
N GLU A 758 60.06 -13.35 17.66
CA GLU A 758 59.29 -14.47 17.11
C GLU A 758 57.82 -14.07 16.94
N VAL A 759 57.40 -13.91 15.68
CA VAL A 759 56.03 -13.52 15.30
C VAL A 759 55.35 -14.67 14.57
N PHE A 760 54.16 -15.05 15.04
CA PHE A 760 53.29 -16.04 14.40
C PHE A 760 51.93 -15.43 14.08
N TYR A 761 51.20 -16.00 13.13
CA TYR A 761 49.82 -15.63 12.85
C TYR A 761 48.90 -16.83 13.04
N LEU A 762 47.86 -16.66 13.85
CA LEU A 762 46.81 -17.65 14.07
C LEU A 762 45.58 -17.25 13.27
N GLY A 763 45.17 -18.08 12.32
CA GLY A 763 43.94 -17.92 11.57
C GLY A 763 42.87 -18.90 12.04
N VAL A 764 41.71 -18.40 12.44
CA VAL A 764 40.52 -19.18 12.77
C VAL A 764 39.45 -18.93 11.71
N LEU A 765 38.85 -19.99 11.17
CA LEU A 765 37.87 -19.90 10.08
C LEU A 765 36.61 -20.70 10.40
N THR A 766 35.45 -20.10 10.10
CA THR A 766 34.14 -20.74 10.23
C THR A 766 33.46 -20.82 8.87
N ASN A 767 32.90 -21.99 8.53
CA ASN A 767 32.15 -22.15 7.29
C ASN A 767 30.75 -21.51 7.41
N ILE A 768 30.50 -20.46 6.62
CA ILE A 768 29.22 -19.73 6.58
C ILE A 768 28.46 -19.94 5.27
N SER A 769 28.85 -20.92 4.46
CA SER A 769 28.30 -21.17 3.12
C SER A 769 26.80 -21.46 3.14
N GLU A 770 26.32 -22.26 4.11
CA GLU A 770 24.89 -22.59 4.27
C GLU A 770 24.07 -21.36 4.69
N ARG A 771 24.62 -20.54 5.60
CA ARG A 771 23.99 -19.27 6.01
C ARG A 771 23.83 -18.34 4.80
N LYS A 772 24.89 -18.14 4.00
CA LYS A 772 24.84 -17.31 2.78
C LYS A 772 23.86 -17.87 1.74
N ALA A 773 23.77 -19.18 1.59
CA ALA A 773 22.78 -19.82 0.71
C ALA A 773 21.34 -19.58 1.18
N ASN A 774 21.08 -19.68 2.48
CA ASN A 774 19.77 -19.41 3.08
C ASN A 774 19.38 -17.93 3.00
N GLU A 775 20.32 -17.01 3.26
CA GLU A 775 20.11 -15.57 3.07
C GLU A 775 19.75 -15.25 1.62
N LYS A 776 20.45 -15.85 0.65
CA LYS A 776 20.15 -15.72 -0.78
C LYS A 776 18.78 -16.31 -1.15
N ALA A 777 18.40 -17.44 -0.57
CA ALA A 777 17.09 -18.05 -0.77
C ALA A 777 15.96 -17.19 -0.19
N LEU A 778 16.14 -16.66 1.03
CA LEU A 778 15.19 -15.74 1.66
C LEU A 778 15.04 -14.43 0.89
N LEU A 779 16.15 -13.89 0.38
CA LEU A 779 16.12 -12.71 -0.47
C LEU A 779 15.36 -12.99 -1.77
N ASN A 780 15.58 -14.14 -2.40
CA ASN A 780 14.82 -14.54 -3.58
C ASN A 780 13.32 -14.69 -3.28
N LEU A 781 12.93 -15.24 -2.12
CA LEU A 781 11.52 -15.40 -1.72
C LEU A 781 10.84 -14.07 -1.39
N SER A 782 11.58 -13.06 -0.91
CA SER A 782 11.01 -11.75 -0.56
C SER A 782 10.98 -10.78 -1.75
N THR A 783 11.77 -11.01 -2.80
CA THR A 783 11.95 -10.09 -3.93
C THR A 783 11.52 -10.63 -5.29
N ARG A 784 11.25 -11.94 -5.43
CA ARG A 784 10.83 -12.57 -6.69
C ARG A 784 9.48 -13.25 -6.59
N ASP A 785 8.77 -13.32 -7.71
CA ASP A 785 7.53 -14.08 -7.87
C ASP A 785 7.82 -15.58 -7.95
N SER A 786 7.09 -16.39 -7.17
CA SER A 786 7.36 -17.83 -7.02
C SER A 786 6.95 -18.66 -8.24
N ILE A 787 6.07 -18.14 -9.10
CA ILE A 787 5.59 -18.84 -10.30
C ILE A 787 6.50 -18.50 -11.49
N THR A 788 6.78 -17.22 -11.72
CA THR A 788 7.49 -16.73 -12.92
C THR A 788 8.98 -16.48 -12.72
N GLY A 789 9.46 -16.33 -11.48
CA GLY A 789 10.86 -16.02 -11.17
C GLY A 789 11.28 -14.57 -11.46
N LEU A 790 10.36 -13.72 -11.95
CA LEU A 790 10.55 -12.28 -12.16
C LEU A 790 10.58 -11.52 -10.84
N ALA A 791 10.91 -10.22 -10.88
CA ALA A 791 10.75 -9.35 -9.72
C ALA A 791 9.28 -9.34 -9.25
N ASN A 792 9.06 -9.37 -7.94
CA ASN A 792 7.73 -9.18 -7.39
C ASN A 792 7.41 -7.69 -7.24
N ARG A 793 6.18 -7.37 -6.82
CA ARG A 793 5.72 -5.99 -6.59
C ARG A 793 6.65 -5.18 -5.68
N THR A 794 7.22 -5.78 -4.64
CA THR A 794 8.11 -5.08 -3.71
C THR A 794 9.40 -4.64 -4.40
N LEU A 795 10.09 -5.57 -5.07
CA LEU A 795 11.34 -5.27 -5.77
C LEU A 795 11.11 -4.32 -6.96
N PHE A 796 9.97 -4.43 -7.63
CA PHE A 796 9.57 -3.52 -8.70
C PHE A 796 9.42 -2.07 -8.20
N ILE A 797 8.68 -1.84 -7.11
CA ILE A 797 8.49 -0.50 -6.54
C ILE A 797 9.83 0.09 -6.09
N GLU A 798 10.69 -0.72 -5.47
CA GLU A 798 12.03 -0.29 -5.08
C GLU A 798 12.86 0.12 -6.31
N SER A 799 12.85 -0.70 -7.37
CA SER A 799 13.54 -0.41 -8.63
C SER A 799 13.01 0.87 -9.29
N LEU A 800 11.70 1.10 -9.25
CA LEU A 800 11.06 2.30 -9.79
C LEU A 800 11.47 3.56 -9.02
N ASN A 801 11.48 3.50 -7.69
CA ASN A 801 11.93 4.61 -6.85
C ASN A 801 13.41 4.95 -7.11
N GLN A 802 14.26 3.94 -7.25
CA GLN A 802 15.68 4.12 -7.60
C GLN A 802 15.83 4.74 -9.00
N ALA A 803 15.04 4.29 -9.98
CA ALA A 803 15.05 4.83 -11.33
C ALA A 803 14.63 6.31 -11.34
N ILE A 804 13.57 6.69 -10.63
CA ILE A 804 13.14 8.09 -10.48
C ILE A 804 14.24 8.93 -9.81
N ALA A 805 14.85 8.44 -8.74
CA ALA A 805 15.95 9.13 -8.05
C ALA A 805 17.20 9.30 -8.94
N SER A 806 17.40 8.41 -9.91
CA SER A 806 18.52 8.48 -10.87
C SER A 806 18.30 9.47 -12.02
N CYS A 807 17.08 9.99 -12.20
CA CYS A 807 16.77 11.01 -13.21
C CYS A 807 17.57 12.30 -12.94
N ASN A 808 18.24 12.80 -13.97
CA ASN A 808 19.06 14.01 -13.88
C ASN A 808 19.06 14.78 -15.22
N LYS A 809 19.82 15.87 -15.34
CA LYS A 809 19.85 16.68 -16.57
C LYS A 809 20.28 15.91 -17.82
N ALA A 810 21.15 14.92 -17.69
CA ALA A 810 21.60 14.09 -18.81
C ALA A 810 20.57 13.01 -19.15
N PHE A 811 19.89 12.47 -18.14
CA PHE A 811 18.88 11.42 -18.28
C PHE A 811 17.58 11.82 -17.56
N PRO A 812 16.73 12.70 -18.14
CA PRO A 812 15.67 13.36 -17.39
C PRO A 812 14.39 12.51 -17.27
N SER A 813 14.23 11.47 -18.08
CA SER A 813 12.98 10.75 -18.22
C SER A 813 13.14 9.23 -18.14
N LEU A 814 12.10 8.54 -17.71
CA LEU A 814 11.96 7.08 -17.74
C LEU A 814 10.57 6.67 -18.24
N LEU A 815 10.41 5.40 -18.63
CA LEU A 815 9.14 4.84 -19.10
C LEU A 815 8.72 3.66 -18.22
N LEU A 816 7.45 3.67 -17.82
CA LEU A 816 6.77 2.57 -17.18
C LEU A 816 5.71 1.98 -18.14
N VAL A 817 5.70 0.67 -18.29
CA VAL A 817 4.66 -0.09 -18.99
C VAL A 817 4.03 -1.10 -18.03
N LEU A 818 2.72 -1.04 -17.83
CA LEU A 818 1.93 -2.09 -17.19
C LEU A 818 1.27 -2.95 -18.27
N ILE A 819 1.18 -4.26 -18.03
CA ILE A 819 0.69 -5.25 -18.98
C ILE A 819 -0.29 -6.16 -18.24
N ASP A 820 -1.45 -6.45 -18.83
CA ASP A 820 -2.45 -7.38 -18.31
C ASP A 820 -2.78 -8.44 -19.35
N ILE A 821 -2.83 -9.72 -18.95
CA ILE A 821 -3.23 -10.81 -19.86
C ILE A 821 -4.75 -10.82 -19.98
N ASP A 822 -5.26 -10.55 -21.18
CA ASP A 822 -6.69 -10.43 -21.42
C ASP A 822 -7.41 -11.76 -21.17
N HIS A 823 -8.54 -11.69 -20.45
CA HIS A 823 -9.40 -12.84 -20.14
C HIS A 823 -8.70 -14.00 -19.42
N PHE A 824 -7.60 -13.75 -18.69
CA PHE A 824 -6.86 -14.80 -17.96
C PHE A 824 -7.75 -15.64 -17.02
N ARG A 825 -8.72 -15.02 -16.35
CA ARG A 825 -9.72 -15.74 -15.52
C ARG A 825 -10.47 -16.81 -16.32
N LYS A 826 -10.90 -16.50 -17.55
CA LYS A 826 -11.61 -17.45 -18.43
C LYS A 826 -10.72 -18.63 -18.82
N ILE A 827 -9.42 -18.40 -18.98
CA ILE A 827 -8.44 -19.45 -19.26
C ILE A 827 -8.31 -20.38 -18.06
N ASN A 828 -8.20 -19.84 -16.85
CA ASN A 828 -8.18 -20.63 -15.62
C ASN A 828 -9.47 -21.44 -15.43
N ASP A 829 -10.62 -20.84 -15.70
CA ASP A 829 -11.93 -21.48 -15.55
C ASP A 829 -12.11 -22.64 -16.56
N LEU A 830 -11.53 -22.54 -17.77
CA LEU A 830 -11.67 -23.53 -18.83
C LEU A 830 -10.60 -24.63 -18.80
N MET A 831 -9.36 -24.30 -18.43
CA MET A 831 -8.19 -25.20 -18.54
C MET A 831 -7.56 -25.58 -17.19
N GLY A 832 -8.07 -25.02 -16.09
CA GLY A 832 -7.56 -25.24 -14.73
C GLY A 832 -6.34 -24.39 -14.39
N HIS A 833 -6.08 -24.25 -13.09
CA HIS A 833 -5.00 -23.40 -12.57
C HIS A 833 -3.60 -23.82 -13.03
N ASP A 834 -3.32 -25.11 -13.19
CA ASP A 834 -2.01 -25.59 -13.66
C ASP A 834 -1.67 -25.08 -15.07
N SER A 835 -2.68 -24.98 -15.95
CA SER A 835 -2.54 -24.42 -17.30
C SER A 835 -2.31 -22.91 -17.26
N GLY A 836 -2.97 -22.21 -16.33
CA GLY A 836 -2.76 -20.77 -16.11
C GLY A 836 -1.35 -20.46 -15.60
N ASP A 837 -0.84 -21.26 -14.65
CA ASP A 837 0.53 -21.11 -14.14
C ASP A 837 1.57 -21.38 -15.24
N ALA A 838 1.32 -22.37 -16.11
CA ALA A 838 2.17 -22.64 -17.26
C ALA A 838 2.15 -21.47 -18.27
N LEU A 839 0.99 -20.87 -18.52
CA LEU A 839 0.84 -19.68 -19.35
C LEU A 839 1.64 -18.50 -18.79
N LEU A 840 1.51 -18.22 -17.48
CA LEU A 840 2.24 -17.13 -16.83
C LEU A 840 3.77 -17.30 -16.93
N LYS A 841 4.27 -18.53 -16.76
CA LYS A 841 5.69 -18.86 -16.94
C LYS A 841 6.15 -18.63 -18.37
N GLU A 842 5.35 -19.03 -19.35
CA GLU A 842 5.66 -18.85 -20.76
C GLU A 842 5.70 -17.37 -21.15
N VAL A 843 4.73 -16.57 -20.69
CA VAL A 843 4.73 -15.11 -20.90
C VAL A 843 5.97 -14.48 -20.29
N ALA A 844 6.32 -14.84 -19.05
CA ALA A 844 7.53 -14.34 -18.39
C ALA A 844 8.81 -14.67 -19.17
N ASN A 845 8.94 -15.91 -19.67
CA ASN A 845 10.08 -16.34 -20.47
C ASN A 845 10.18 -15.56 -21.77
N ARG A 846 9.08 -15.48 -22.52
CA ARG A 846 9.01 -14.77 -23.81
C ARG A 846 9.38 -13.30 -23.68
N LEU A 847 8.83 -12.61 -22.68
CA LEU A 847 9.18 -11.23 -22.39
C LEU A 847 10.67 -11.10 -22.00
N SER A 848 11.20 -12.01 -21.18
CA SER A 848 12.61 -11.99 -20.76
C SER A 848 13.60 -12.25 -21.91
N GLU A 849 13.20 -13.03 -22.91
CA GLU A 849 14.04 -13.33 -24.09
C GLU A 849 14.03 -12.19 -25.12
N HIS A 850 12.90 -11.48 -25.25
CA HIS A 850 12.73 -10.43 -26.27
C HIS A 850 13.12 -9.03 -25.79
N LEU A 851 13.00 -8.75 -24.49
CA LEU A 851 13.29 -7.44 -23.91
C LEU A 851 14.78 -7.29 -23.53
N ASP A 852 15.25 -6.05 -23.52
CA ASP A 852 16.64 -5.73 -23.16
C ASP A 852 16.92 -6.12 -21.69
N LYS A 853 18.10 -6.68 -21.42
CA LYS A 853 18.54 -7.05 -20.07
C LYS A 853 18.67 -5.85 -19.13
N GLY A 854 18.77 -4.64 -19.69
CA GLY A 854 18.75 -3.40 -18.92
C GLY A 854 17.37 -2.98 -18.41
N PHE A 855 16.28 -3.62 -18.86
CA PHE A 855 14.92 -3.36 -18.38
C PHE A 855 14.61 -4.18 -17.14
N THR A 856 13.79 -3.63 -16.25
CA THR A 856 13.27 -4.38 -15.10
C THR A 856 11.92 -4.97 -15.46
N LEU A 857 11.84 -6.31 -15.54
CA LEU A 857 10.58 -7.04 -15.67
C LEU A 857 10.10 -7.52 -14.29
N ALA A 858 8.81 -7.33 -14.03
CA ALA A 858 8.17 -7.75 -12.80
C ALA A 858 6.79 -8.36 -13.05
N ARG A 859 6.35 -9.22 -12.14
CA ARG A 859 4.94 -9.59 -11.99
C ARG A 859 4.38 -8.91 -10.75
N VAL A 860 3.38 -8.07 -10.96
CA VAL A 860 2.87 -7.14 -9.93
C VAL A 860 1.61 -7.70 -9.26
N SER A 861 0.79 -8.44 -10.02
CA SER A 861 -0.41 -9.13 -9.51
C SER A 861 -0.68 -10.44 -10.26
N SER A 862 -1.89 -11.00 -10.16
CA SER A 862 -2.25 -12.33 -10.71
C SER A 862 -1.89 -12.50 -12.18
N ASP A 863 -2.29 -11.56 -13.01
CA ASP A 863 -2.19 -11.56 -14.47
C ASP A 863 -1.46 -10.32 -15.00
N GLU A 864 -0.98 -9.47 -14.08
CA GLU A 864 -0.34 -8.20 -14.43
C GLU A 864 1.18 -8.27 -14.32
N PHE A 865 1.83 -7.81 -15.38
CA PHE A 865 3.27 -7.63 -15.50
C PHE A 865 3.61 -6.15 -15.60
N ALA A 866 4.85 -5.79 -15.25
CA ALA A 866 5.38 -4.45 -15.42
C ALA A 866 6.77 -4.48 -16.06
N VAL A 867 7.02 -3.51 -16.93
CA VAL A 867 8.32 -3.26 -17.56
C VAL A 867 8.73 -1.83 -17.24
N LEU A 868 9.88 -1.69 -16.60
CA LEU A 868 10.50 -0.40 -16.30
C LEU A 868 11.74 -0.20 -17.14
N ILE A 869 11.78 0.90 -17.89
CA ILE A 869 12.92 1.32 -18.69
C ILE A 869 13.62 2.44 -17.92
N PRO A 870 14.85 2.23 -17.44
CA PRO A 870 15.54 3.20 -16.60
C PRO A 870 15.99 4.44 -17.39
N PRO A 871 16.30 5.57 -16.71
CA PRO A 871 16.51 6.85 -17.39
C PRO A 871 17.63 6.85 -18.42
N TYR A 872 18.71 6.12 -18.15
CA TYR A 872 19.87 6.04 -19.04
C TYR A 872 19.60 5.29 -20.35
N LEU A 873 18.53 4.49 -20.43
CA LEU A 873 18.08 3.80 -21.65
C LEU A 873 16.92 4.51 -22.34
N PHE A 874 16.14 5.31 -21.61
CA PHE A 874 14.99 6.02 -22.17
C PHE A 874 15.31 7.44 -22.62
N SER A 875 16.27 8.10 -22.00
CA SER A 875 16.63 9.47 -22.33
C SER A 875 17.11 9.63 -23.77
N GLY A 876 16.52 10.57 -24.50
CA GLY A 876 16.78 10.80 -25.91
C GLY A 876 15.97 9.91 -26.86
N MET A 877 15.19 8.97 -26.32
CA MET A 877 14.26 8.15 -27.10
C MET A 877 12.95 8.92 -27.36
N THR A 878 12.35 8.68 -28.52
CA THR A 878 11.09 9.33 -28.91
C THR A 878 9.88 8.47 -28.52
N ILE A 879 8.67 9.06 -28.53
CA ILE A 879 7.40 8.33 -28.39
C ILE A 879 7.32 7.12 -29.33
N PHE A 880 7.99 7.18 -30.50
CA PHE A 880 8.09 6.06 -31.44
C PHE A 880 8.77 4.82 -30.83
N PHE A 881 9.78 4.99 -29.98
CA PHE A 881 10.40 3.87 -29.27
C PHE A 881 9.42 3.21 -28.30
N ALA A 882 8.71 4.01 -27.50
CA ALA A 882 7.72 3.50 -26.55
C ALA A 882 6.58 2.74 -27.26
N LYS A 883 6.12 3.25 -28.42
CA LYS A 883 5.15 2.57 -29.28
C LYS A 883 5.69 1.24 -29.81
N LYS A 884 6.90 1.25 -30.37
CA LYS A 884 7.54 0.03 -30.88
C LYS A 884 7.72 -1.02 -29.79
N LEU A 885 8.14 -0.61 -28.60
CA LEU A 885 8.28 -1.51 -27.46
C LEU A 885 6.95 -2.15 -27.07
N ALA A 886 5.88 -1.37 -27.03
CA ALA A 886 4.54 -1.90 -26.77
C ALA A 886 4.07 -2.87 -27.87
N ASP A 887 4.31 -2.55 -29.14
CA ASP A 887 4.04 -3.46 -30.26
C ASP A 887 4.81 -4.78 -30.14
N ASP A 888 6.09 -4.70 -29.75
CA ASP A 888 6.96 -5.86 -29.59
C ASP A 888 6.49 -6.73 -28.41
N ILE A 889 6.06 -6.12 -27.29
CA ILE A 889 5.44 -6.81 -26.15
C ILE A 889 4.16 -7.54 -26.58
N LEU A 890 3.25 -6.84 -27.26
CA LEU A 890 1.98 -7.41 -27.72
C LEU A 890 2.19 -8.57 -28.69
N LYS A 891 3.07 -8.41 -29.69
CA LYS A 891 3.40 -9.48 -30.64
C LYS A 891 3.99 -10.71 -29.96
N CYS A 892 4.83 -10.49 -28.95
CA CYS A 892 5.48 -11.55 -28.19
C CYS A 892 4.46 -12.39 -27.40
N ILE A 893 3.48 -11.73 -26.78
CA ILE A 893 2.41 -12.40 -26.04
C ILE A 893 1.39 -13.05 -26.99
N ASN A 894 1.04 -12.40 -28.10
CA ASN A 894 0.05 -12.87 -29.09
C ASN A 894 0.46 -14.13 -29.86
N HIS A 895 1.73 -14.51 -29.80
CA HIS A 895 2.16 -15.77 -30.41
C HIS A 895 1.44 -16.95 -29.71
N PRO A 896 0.84 -17.90 -30.44
CA PRO A 896 0.17 -19.04 -29.81
C PRO A 896 1.13 -19.78 -28.86
N PHE A 897 0.64 -20.25 -27.72
CA PHE A 897 1.40 -21.15 -26.85
C PHE A 897 0.82 -22.55 -26.93
N THR A 898 1.70 -23.54 -26.95
CA THR A 898 1.30 -24.95 -27.00
C THR A 898 1.44 -25.55 -25.60
N HIS A 899 0.31 -25.93 -24.99
CA HIS A 899 0.32 -26.65 -23.72
C HIS A 899 -0.40 -27.99 -23.88
N GLN A 900 0.27 -29.09 -23.53
CA GLN A 900 -0.25 -30.46 -23.68
C GLN A 900 -0.77 -30.80 -25.10
N GLY A 901 -0.19 -30.19 -26.15
CA GLY A 901 -0.58 -30.42 -27.55
C GLY A 901 -1.78 -29.59 -28.03
N VAL A 902 -2.31 -28.67 -27.22
CA VAL A 902 -3.33 -27.68 -27.62
C VAL A 902 -2.65 -26.33 -27.85
N GLU A 903 -2.86 -25.74 -29.02
CA GLU A 903 -2.48 -24.35 -29.30
C GLU A 903 -3.56 -23.41 -28.80
N THR A 904 -3.17 -22.48 -27.93
CA THR A 904 -4.04 -21.45 -27.39
C THR A 904 -3.45 -20.09 -27.70
N SER A 905 -4.24 -19.21 -28.32
CA SER A 905 -3.87 -17.80 -28.52
C SER A 905 -4.34 -16.98 -27.33
N VAL A 906 -3.46 -16.15 -26.79
CA VAL A 906 -3.74 -15.16 -25.74
C VAL A 906 -3.44 -13.77 -26.26
N SER A 907 -4.09 -12.76 -25.68
CA SER A 907 -3.75 -11.37 -25.91
C SER A 907 -3.44 -10.66 -24.61
N ALA A 908 -2.88 -9.46 -24.71
CA ALA A 908 -2.62 -8.61 -23.56
C ALA A 908 -2.95 -7.15 -23.85
N SER A 909 -3.27 -6.40 -22.81
CA SER A 909 -3.45 -4.95 -22.86
C SER A 909 -2.28 -4.26 -22.15
N CYS A 910 -1.83 -3.09 -22.64
CA CYS A 910 -0.70 -2.36 -22.06
C CYS A 910 -1.03 -0.89 -21.74
N GLY A 911 -0.62 -0.42 -20.57
CA GLY A 911 -0.70 0.99 -20.16
C GLY A 911 0.67 1.62 -19.99
N LEU A 912 0.93 2.75 -20.64
CA LEU A 912 2.23 3.41 -20.66
C LEU A 912 2.17 4.76 -19.92
N ALA A 913 3.16 5.03 -19.05
CA ALA A 913 3.35 6.32 -18.41
C ALA A 913 4.82 6.74 -18.38
N ILE A 914 5.08 8.03 -18.59
CA ILE A 914 6.40 8.62 -18.72
C ILE A 914 6.65 9.57 -17.54
N TYR A 915 7.76 9.39 -16.83
CA TYR A 915 8.18 10.36 -15.81
C TYR A 915 9.18 11.35 -16.43
N PRO A 916 9.14 12.66 -16.07
CA PRO A 916 8.19 13.32 -15.16
C PRO A 916 6.91 13.82 -15.85
N ASP A 917 6.75 13.54 -17.13
CA ASP A 917 5.70 14.11 -17.98
C ASP A 917 4.29 13.69 -17.58
N ASP A 918 4.10 12.56 -16.89
CA ASP A 918 2.81 12.04 -16.45
C ASP A 918 2.65 12.10 -14.93
N ALA A 919 3.74 12.07 -14.16
CA ALA A 919 3.70 11.95 -12.70
C ALA A 919 4.89 12.62 -11.98
N VAL A 920 4.71 12.90 -10.69
CA VAL A 920 5.72 13.54 -9.81
C VAL A 920 6.46 12.55 -8.89
N ASP A 921 5.91 11.35 -8.72
CA ASP A 921 6.43 10.28 -7.87
C ASP A 921 6.03 8.90 -8.44
N SER A 922 6.56 7.83 -7.85
CA SER A 922 6.32 6.45 -8.31
C SER A 922 4.86 6.01 -8.18
N GLU A 923 4.16 6.43 -7.13
CA GLU A 923 2.78 6.06 -6.89
C GLU A 923 1.84 6.70 -7.92
N HIS A 924 2.05 7.98 -8.21
CA HIS A 924 1.37 8.66 -9.31
C HIS A 924 1.69 8.03 -10.65
N LEU A 925 2.94 7.67 -10.92
CA LEU A 925 3.32 7.08 -12.20
C LEU A 925 2.66 5.71 -12.43
N ILE A 926 2.60 4.88 -11.39
CA ILE A 926 1.87 3.60 -11.44
C ILE A 926 0.39 3.85 -11.70
N ARG A 927 -0.26 4.77 -10.98
CA ARG A 927 -1.68 5.12 -11.22
C ARG A 927 -1.93 5.62 -12.65
N CYS A 928 -1.01 6.40 -13.20
CA CYS A 928 -1.10 6.88 -14.58
C CYS A 928 -1.04 5.72 -15.58
N ALA A 929 -0.07 4.81 -15.40
CA ALA A 929 0.05 3.62 -16.25
C ALA A 929 -1.17 2.69 -16.11
N ASP A 930 -1.71 2.54 -14.90
CA ASP A 930 -2.87 1.70 -14.61
C ASP A 930 -4.15 2.24 -15.26
N SER A 931 -4.35 3.56 -15.18
CA SER A 931 -5.46 4.19 -15.90
C SER A 931 -5.33 4.07 -17.42
N ALA A 932 -4.10 4.14 -17.96
CA ALA A 932 -3.86 3.91 -19.38
C ALA A 932 -4.13 2.45 -19.76
N LEU A 933 -3.79 1.49 -18.89
CA LEU A 933 -4.06 0.07 -19.08
C LEU A 933 -5.56 -0.22 -19.10
N ASP A 934 -6.33 0.34 -18.16
CA ASP A 934 -7.78 0.25 -18.18
C ASP A 934 -8.37 0.83 -19.47
N HIS A 935 -7.83 1.94 -19.96
CA HIS A 935 -8.27 2.50 -21.23
C HIS A 935 -7.97 1.56 -22.42
N ALA A 936 -6.84 0.88 -22.41
CA ALA A 936 -6.49 -0.12 -23.41
C ALA A 936 -7.48 -1.30 -23.41
N LYS A 937 -7.90 -1.76 -22.22
CA LYS A 937 -8.93 -2.80 -22.07
C LYS A 937 -10.28 -2.35 -22.64
N HIS A 938 -10.72 -1.13 -22.32
CA HIS A 938 -11.98 -0.57 -22.82
C HIS A 938 -11.99 -0.33 -24.33
N LYS A 939 -10.83 -0.16 -24.97
CA LYS A 939 -10.68 0.02 -26.42
C LYS A 939 -10.71 -1.27 -27.23
N GLY A 940 -10.95 -2.42 -26.60
CA GLY A 940 -11.12 -3.70 -27.31
C GLY A 940 -10.06 -4.75 -26.99
N ASN A 941 -9.34 -4.61 -25.87
CA ASN A 941 -8.23 -5.50 -25.48
C ASN A 941 -7.12 -5.55 -26.55
N ASN A 942 -6.09 -6.38 -26.36
CA ASN A 942 -5.00 -6.55 -27.32
C ASN A 942 -4.38 -5.24 -27.88
N SER A 943 -4.26 -4.22 -27.02
CA SER A 943 -3.84 -2.88 -27.45
C SER A 943 -2.99 -2.20 -26.37
N TYR A 944 -2.42 -1.06 -26.70
CA TYR A 944 -1.71 -0.23 -25.73
C TYR A 944 -2.19 1.22 -25.74
N GLN A 945 -2.14 1.89 -24.61
CA GLN A 945 -2.46 3.33 -24.50
C GLN A 945 -1.41 4.06 -23.67
N PHE A 946 -1.15 5.32 -24.02
CA PHE A 946 -0.38 6.24 -23.18
C PHE A 946 -1.32 6.93 -22.20
N PHE A 947 -0.81 7.26 -21.03
CA PHE A 947 -1.50 8.17 -20.12
C PHE A 947 -1.62 9.55 -20.76
N ASP A 948 -2.80 10.14 -20.65
CA ASP A 948 -3.11 11.46 -21.19
C ASP A 948 -3.51 12.43 -20.07
N LYS A 949 -2.61 13.36 -19.74
CA LYS A 949 -2.82 14.40 -18.72
C LYS A 949 -3.99 15.35 -19.01
N GLN A 950 -4.38 15.55 -20.28
CA GLN A 950 -5.50 16.43 -20.63
C GLN A 950 -6.85 15.78 -20.32
N ARG A 951 -6.89 14.44 -20.20
CA ARG A 951 -8.08 13.65 -19.87
C ARG A 951 -8.31 13.48 -18.36
N HIS A 952 -7.30 13.73 -17.52
CA HIS A 952 -7.28 13.43 -16.07
C HIS A 952 -7.28 14.65 -15.14
N GLN A 953 -7.61 15.84 -15.64
CA GLN A 953 -8.18 16.86 -14.76
C GLN A 953 -9.58 16.40 -14.38
N LEU A 954 -9.69 15.62 -13.30
CA LEU A 954 -10.96 15.21 -12.70
C LEU A 954 -11.71 16.44 -12.18
N ASP A 955 -12.37 17.14 -13.10
CA ASP A 955 -13.39 18.12 -12.79
C ASP A 955 -14.62 17.34 -12.26
N PRO A 956 -15.10 17.59 -11.03
CA PRO A 956 -16.34 16.98 -10.52
C PRO A 956 -17.55 17.18 -11.45
N THR A 957 -17.50 18.13 -12.40
CA THR A 957 -18.51 18.27 -13.44
C THR A 957 -18.53 17.11 -14.45
N ILE A 958 -17.41 16.42 -14.71
CA ILE A 958 -17.32 15.33 -15.70
C ILE A 958 -17.96 14.04 -15.17
N LEU A 959 -17.65 13.63 -13.93
CA LEU A 959 -18.28 12.48 -13.28
C LEU A 959 -19.80 12.68 -13.15
N SER A 960 -20.24 13.91 -12.89
CA SER A 960 -21.66 14.27 -12.89
C SER A 960 -22.29 14.14 -14.28
N ARG A 961 -21.57 14.47 -15.36
CA ARG A 961 -22.07 14.40 -16.74
C ARG A 961 -22.12 12.97 -17.27
N GLU A 962 -21.15 12.13 -16.92
CA GLU A 962 -21.15 10.71 -17.27
C GLU A 962 -22.31 9.98 -16.57
N SER A 963 -22.47 10.21 -15.26
CA SER A 963 -23.62 9.69 -14.50
C SER A 963 -24.96 10.22 -15.03
N ALA A 964 -25.02 11.46 -15.54
CA ALA A 964 -26.22 12.00 -16.16
C ALA A 964 -26.53 11.34 -17.51
N LEU A 965 -25.51 11.04 -18.32
CA LEU A 965 -25.67 10.34 -19.60
C LEU A 965 -26.20 8.91 -19.44
N LEU A 966 -25.62 8.15 -18.51
CA LEU A 966 -26.06 6.78 -18.24
C LEU A 966 -27.48 6.76 -17.67
N ARG A 967 -27.79 7.66 -16.72
CA ARG A 967 -29.16 7.83 -16.22
C ARG A 967 -30.15 8.22 -17.32
N ALA A 968 -29.78 9.12 -18.22
CA ALA A 968 -30.63 9.53 -19.32
C ALA A 968 -30.99 8.38 -20.29
N ILE A 969 -30.10 7.38 -20.43
CA ILE A 969 -30.39 6.15 -21.18
C ILE A 969 -31.42 5.31 -20.42
N ASP A 970 -31.21 5.07 -19.12
CA ASP A 970 -32.11 4.28 -18.27
C ASP A 970 -33.50 4.94 -18.13
N ASP A 971 -33.53 6.26 -18.00
CA ASP A 971 -34.73 7.10 -17.88
C ASP A 971 -35.42 7.38 -19.23
N GLN A 972 -34.92 6.79 -20.33
CA GLN A 972 -35.50 6.91 -21.68
C GLN A 972 -35.64 8.36 -22.19
N GLN A 973 -34.73 9.24 -21.75
CA GLN A 973 -34.70 10.67 -22.10
C GLN A 973 -34.20 10.93 -23.53
N PHE A 974 -33.51 9.97 -24.14
CA PHE A 974 -33.15 10.05 -25.57
C PHE A 974 -34.34 9.72 -26.47
N LYS A 975 -34.57 10.57 -27.47
CA LYS A 975 -35.61 10.42 -28.48
C LYS A 975 -35.01 10.50 -29.89
N LEU A 976 -35.63 9.80 -30.83
CA LEU A 976 -35.31 9.92 -32.26
C LEU A 976 -36.20 10.98 -32.90
N PHE A 977 -35.56 11.91 -33.59
CA PHE A 977 -36.20 12.81 -34.55
C PHE A 977 -35.89 12.27 -35.95
N TYR A 978 -36.85 12.40 -36.86
CA TYR A 978 -36.82 11.77 -38.16
C TYR A 978 -36.70 12.84 -39.24
N GLN A 979 -35.59 12.86 -39.98
CA GLN A 979 -35.43 13.75 -41.13
C GLN A 979 -35.78 13.00 -42.42
N PRO A 980 -36.74 13.48 -43.22
CA PRO A 980 -37.19 12.75 -44.41
C PRO A 980 -36.15 12.79 -45.55
N LYS A 981 -36.05 11.65 -46.24
CA LYS A 981 -35.27 11.44 -47.46
C LYS A 981 -36.22 11.36 -48.66
N TYR A 982 -35.94 12.10 -49.73
CA TYR A 982 -36.80 12.18 -50.91
C TYR A 982 -36.09 11.72 -52.17
N GLN A 983 -36.80 11.01 -53.05
CA GLN A 983 -36.31 10.68 -54.38
C GLN A 983 -36.16 11.96 -55.23
N ALA A 984 -35.04 12.11 -55.93
CA ALA A 984 -34.71 13.36 -56.63
C ALA A 984 -35.64 13.67 -57.83
N ASP A 985 -36.19 12.65 -58.49
CA ASP A 985 -36.94 12.75 -59.74
C ASP A 985 -38.43 13.12 -59.54
N ASN A 986 -39.09 12.50 -58.56
CA ASN A 986 -40.53 12.58 -58.34
C ASN A 986 -40.90 13.14 -56.95
N ARG A 987 -39.90 13.48 -56.12
CA ARG A 987 -40.06 13.96 -54.74
C ARG A 987 -40.89 13.03 -53.85
N LYS A 988 -40.87 11.72 -54.13
CA LYS A 988 -41.49 10.72 -53.28
C LYS A 988 -40.65 10.48 -52.03
N LEU A 989 -41.29 10.40 -50.87
CA LEU A 989 -40.64 10.03 -49.63
C LEU A 989 -40.14 8.57 -49.69
N VAL A 990 -38.85 8.37 -49.44
CA VAL A 990 -38.21 7.03 -49.48
C VAL A 990 -37.83 6.48 -48.11
N GLY A 991 -37.67 7.35 -47.11
CA GLY A 991 -37.32 6.95 -45.75
C GLY A 991 -36.97 8.15 -44.88
N PHE A 992 -36.40 7.87 -43.72
CA PHE A 992 -35.96 8.87 -42.76
C PHE A 992 -34.55 8.57 -42.25
N GLU A 993 -33.82 9.60 -41.87
CA GLU A 993 -32.67 9.49 -40.98
C GLU A 993 -33.11 9.74 -39.54
N GLY A 994 -32.80 8.80 -38.65
CA GLY A 994 -33.06 8.85 -37.22
C GLY A 994 -31.94 9.59 -36.50
N LEU A 995 -32.23 10.83 -36.10
CA LEU A 995 -31.30 11.71 -35.43
C LEU A 995 -31.62 11.79 -33.94
N VAL A 996 -30.67 11.39 -33.10
CA VAL A 996 -30.81 11.42 -31.64
C VAL A 996 -30.98 12.85 -31.13
N ARG A 997 -31.87 13.03 -30.16
CA ARG A 997 -32.05 14.25 -29.37
C ARG A 997 -32.13 13.86 -27.90
N TRP A 998 -31.41 14.57 -27.05
CA TRP A 998 -31.49 14.37 -25.61
C TRP A 998 -32.44 15.41 -25.03
N GLN A 999 -33.60 14.94 -24.56
CA GLN A 999 -34.58 15.78 -23.92
C GLN A 999 -34.27 15.84 -22.42
N GLN A 1000 -34.03 17.04 -21.89
CA GLN A 1000 -33.82 17.28 -20.46
C GLN A 1000 -35.17 17.32 -19.72
N ASP A 1001 -35.14 17.12 -18.41
CA ASP A 1001 -36.35 17.12 -17.55
C ASP A 1001 -37.11 18.46 -17.56
N ASP A 1002 -36.41 19.57 -17.85
CA ASP A 1002 -37.00 20.90 -18.00
C ASP A 1002 -37.68 21.13 -19.37
N GLY A 1003 -37.65 20.13 -20.25
CA GLY A 1003 -38.21 20.17 -21.59
C GLY A 1003 -37.30 20.77 -22.66
N SER A 1004 -36.07 21.17 -22.30
CA SER A 1004 -35.05 21.60 -23.28
C SER A 1004 -34.46 20.41 -24.05
N ILE A 1005 -33.89 20.68 -25.23
CA ILE A 1005 -33.25 19.66 -26.08
C ILE A 1005 -31.76 20.01 -26.20
N GLU A 1006 -30.91 19.14 -25.67
CA GLU A 1006 -29.45 19.26 -25.76
C GLU A 1006 -28.99 18.96 -27.20
N ASN A 1007 -28.01 19.73 -27.69
CA ASN A 1007 -27.48 19.54 -29.02
C ASN A 1007 -26.60 18.27 -29.08
N PRO A 1008 -26.80 17.37 -30.08
CA PRO A 1008 -25.92 16.22 -30.32
C PRO A 1008 -24.42 16.52 -30.31
N ALA A 1009 -24.01 17.68 -30.84
CA ALA A 1009 -22.61 18.09 -30.86
C ALA A 1009 -22.00 18.25 -29.45
N ASN A 1010 -22.82 18.46 -28.41
CA ASN A 1010 -22.35 18.62 -27.04
C ASN A 1010 -22.19 17.30 -26.29
N PHE A 1011 -23.00 16.29 -26.62
CA PHE A 1011 -23.05 15.04 -25.84
C PHE A 1011 -22.56 13.81 -26.59
N ILE A 1012 -22.63 13.76 -27.92
CA ILE A 1012 -22.13 12.60 -28.69
C ILE A 1012 -20.61 12.44 -28.54
N PRO A 1013 -19.77 13.48 -28.71
CA PRO A 1013 -18.32 13.33 -28.52
C PRO A 1013 -17.98 12.85 -27.11
N PHE A 1014 -18.70 13.37 -26.11
CA PHE A 1014 -18.51 12.96 -24.73
C PHE A 1014 -18.98 11.53 -24.46
N ALA A 1015 -20.12 11.11 -25.02
CA ALA A 1015 -20.60 9.72 -24.94
C ALA A 1015 -19.65 8.75 -25.64
N GLU A 1016 -19.00 9.17 -26.73
CA GLU A 1016 -17.93 8.41 -27.37
C GLU A 1016 -16.73 8.31 -26.45
N GLU A 1017 -16.28 9.40 -25.84
CA GLU A 1017 -15.12 9.42 -24.95
C GLU A 1017 -15.27 8.49 -23.74
N CYS A 1018 -16.42 8.49 -23.05
CA CYS A 1018 -16.68 7.65 -21.88
C CYS A 1018 -17.24 6.24 -22.21
N GLY A 1019 -17.53 5.95 -23.48
CA GLY A 1019 -18.05 4.65 -23.91
C GLY A 1019 -19.58 4.48 -23.76
N ALA A 1020 -20.30 5.49 -23.25
CA ALA A 1020 -21.76 5.51 -23.19
C ALA A 1020 -22.43 5.53 -24.58
N ILE A 1021 -21.68 5.79 -25.66
CA ILE A 1021 -22.19 5.75 -27.04
C ILE A 1021 -22.74 4.36 -27.41
N ILE A 1022 -22.13 3.27 -26.93
CA ILE A 1022 -22.58 1.90 -27.25
C ILE A 1022 -23.98 1.61 -26.64
N PRO A 1023 -24.20 1.74 -25.32
CA PRO A 1023 -25.52 1.51 -24.74
C PRO A 1023 -26.56 2.49 -25.29
N MET A 1024 -26.18 3.75 -25.59
CA MET A 1024 -27.07 4.71 -26.24
C MET A 1024 -27.49 4.25 -27.63
N THR A 1025 -26.55 3.86 -28.50
CA THR A 1025 -26.88 3.37 -29.85
C THR A 1025 -27.72 2.09 -29.80
N ASN A 1026 -27.47 1.17 -28.86
CA ASN A 1026 -28.31 -0.02 -28.65
C ASN A 1026 -29.77 0.36 -28.34
N TYR A 1027 -29.95 1.33 -27.43
CA TYR A 1027 -31.26 1.85 -27.10
C TYR A 1027 -31.95 2.53 -28.30
N LEU A 1028 -31.21 3.33 -29.08
CA LEU A 1028 -31.74 3.98 -30.28
C LEU A 1028 -32.12 2.97 -31.39
N LEU A 1029 -31.33 1.90 -31.58
CA LEU A 1029 -31.66 0.80 -32.50
C LEU A 1029 -32.96 0.11 -32.09
N ASP A 1030 -33.19 -0.09 -30.79
CA ASP A 1030 -34.44 -0.65 -30.26
C ASP A 1030 -35.64 0.25 -30.59
N ILE A 1031 -35.53 1.57 -30.34
CA ILE A 1031 -36.58 2.55 -30.67
C ILE A 1031 -36.84 2.59 -32.18
N ALA A 1032 -35.79 2.61 -33.01
CA ALA A 1032 -35.93 2.67 -34.45
C ALA A 1032 -36.65 1.42 -34.98
N CYS A 1033 -36.23 0.22 -34.52
CA CYS A 1033 -36.88 -1.03 -34.91
C CYS A 1033 -38.35 -1.06 -34.49
N GLN A 1034 -38.66 -0.62 -33.26
CA GLN A 1034 -40.03 -0.49 -32.77
C GLN A 1034 -40.86 0.44 -33.65
N GLN A 1035 -40.32 1.62 -33.99
CA GLN A 1035 -41.04 2.62 -34.78
C GLN A 1035 -41.27 2.16 -36.22
N ILE A 1036 -40.27 1.53 -36.85
CA ILE A 1036 -40.41 0.94 -38.19
C ILE A 1036 -41.57 -0.07 -38.17
N ASN A 1037 -41.59 -0.99 -37.20
CA ASN A 1037 -42.65 -1.98 -37.11
C ASN A 1037 -44.01 -1.33 -36.87
N HIS A 1038 -44.08 -0.27 -36.05
CA HIS A 1038 -45.31 0.49 -35.84
C HIS A 1038 -45.86 1.09 -37.16
N TRP A 1039 -45.05 1.83 -37.90
CA TRP A 1039 -45.46 2.38 -39.21
C TRP A 1039 -45.85 1.28 -40.21
N ARG A 1040 -45.17 0.13 -40.19
CA ARG A 1040 -45.55 -1.03 -41.01
C ARG A 1040 -46.91 -1.58 -40.64
N THR A 1041 -47.21 -1.73 -39.35
CA THR A 1041 -48.52 -2.24 -38.90
C THR A 1041 -49.68 -1.29 -39.24
N MET A 1042 -49.39 0.00 -39.41
CA MET A 1042 -50.35 0.99 -39.91
C MET A 1042 -50.54 0.94 -41.44
N GLY A 1043 -49.74 0.16 -42.17
CA GLY A 1043 -49.78 0.08 -43.64
C GLY A 1043 -49.05 1.20 -44.37
N LEU A 1044 -48.27 2.03 -43.66
CA LEU A 1044 -47.57 3.18 -44.22
C LEU A 1044 -46.32 2.73 -45.00
N SER A 1045 -46.21 3.12 -46.28
CA SER A 1045 -45.03 2.91 -47.13
C SER A 1045 -43.96 3.98 -46.89
N GLY A 1046 -42.67 3.69 -47.14
CA GLY A 1046 -41.58 4.65 -46.89
C GLY A 1046 -41.05 4.65 -45.46
N ASN A 1047 -41.23 3.53 -44.75
CA ASN A 1047 -40.86 3.33 -43.35
C ASN A 1047 -39.40 2.89 -43.14
N HIS A 1048 -38.51 3.19 -44.08
CA HIS A 1048 -37.08 2.93 -43.92
C HIS A 1048 -36.49 3.95 -42.96
N VAL A 1049 -35.73 3.51 -41.96
CA VAL A 1049 -35.06 4.40 -41.00
C VAL A 1049 -33.57 4.08 -41.01
N ALA A 1050 -32.77 5.12 -41.23
CA ALA A 1050 -31.32 5.08 -41.12
C ALA A 1050 -30.86 5.51 -39.73
N ILE A 1051 -29.90 4.79 -39.15
CA ILE A 1051 -29.33 5.05 -37.83
C ILE A 1051 -27.82 5.13 -37.94
N ASN A 1052 -27.27 6.21 -37.40
CA ASN A 1052 -25.84 6.46 -37.29
C ASN A 1052 -25.19 5.50 -36.29
N ILE A 1053 -24.11 4.85 -36.73
CA ILE A 1053 -23.29 3.95 -35.92
C ILE A 1053 -21.91 4.59 -35.74
N SER A 1054 -21.54 4.86 -34.49
CA SER A 1054 -20.21 5.40 -34.17
C SER A 1054 -19.11 4.39 -34.48
N ALA A 1055 -17.89 4.89 -34.74
CA ALA A 1055 -16.72 4.05 -34.99
C ALA A 1055 -16.51 3.02 -33.86
N LYS A 1056 -16.63 3.47 -32.60
CA LYS A 1056 -16.49 2.60 -31.42
C LYS A 1056 -17.52 1.47 -31.36
N HIS A 1057 -18.77 1.73 -31.76
CA HIS A 1057 -19.79 0.68 -31.78
C HIS A 1057 -19.61 -0.24 -32.99
N PHE A 1058 -19.15 0.29 -34.13
CA PHE A 1058 -18.83 -0.52 -35.31
C PHE A 1058 -17.68 -1.51 -35.06
N GLU A 1059 -16.68 -1.13 -34.27
CA GLU A 1059 -15.58 -2.01 -33.85
C GLU A 1059 -16.01 -3.10 -32.83
N SER A 1060 -17.19 -2.96 -32.21
CA SER A 1060 -17.68 -3.92 -31.22
C SER A 1060 -18.14 -5.23 -31.87
N ASP A 1061 -17.60 -6.35 -31.38
CA ASP A 1061 -17.98 -7.70 -31.82
C ASP A 1061 -19.48 -8.02 -31.60
N PHE A 1062 -20.14 -7.29 -30.70
CA PHE A 1062 -21.53 -7.52 -30.32
C PHE A 1062 -22.55 -6.76 -31.20
N LEU A 1063 -22.13 -5.80 -32.04
CA LEU A 1063 -23.06 -4.98 -32.84
C LEU A 1063 -24.01 -5.85 -33.69
N VAL A 1064 -23.45 -6.87 -34.36
CA VAL A 1064 -24.23 -7.78 -35.22
C VAL A 1064 -25.30 -8.52 -34.40
N ASP A 1065 -24.94 -8.95 -33.19
CA ASP A 1065 -25.85 -9.67 -32.31
C ASP A 1065 -26.95 -8.74 -31.79
N THR A 1066 -26.61 -7.50 -31.39
CA THR A 1066 -27.59 -6.47 -31.00
C THR A 1066 -28.58 -6.18 -32.13
N VAL A 1067 -28.09 -5.91 -33.34
CA VAL A 1067 -28.96 -5.61 -34.49
C VAL A 1067 -29.91 -6.77 -34.76
N ARG A 1068 -29.40 -8.00 -34.75
CA ARG A 1068 -30.22 -9.21 -34.89
C ARG A 1068 -31.29 -9.29 -33.79
N GLU A 1069 -30.93 -9.04 -32.54
CA GLU A 1069 -31.85 -9.07 -31.41
C GLU A 1069 -32.97 -8.03 -31.53
N CYS A 1070 -32.64 -6.79 -31.89
CA CYS A 1070 -33.63 -5.72 -32.10
C CYS A 1070 -34.60 -6.07 -33.25
N LEU A 1071 -34.07 -6.56 -34.38
CA LEU A 1071 -34.89 -6.98 -35.53
C LEU A 1071 -35.85 -8.11 -35.14
N VAL A 1072 -35.38 -9.12 -34.40
CA VAL A 1072 -36.21 -10.25 -33.94
C VAL A 1072 -37.24 -9.80 -32.93
N LYS A 1073 -36.84 -9.02 -31.91
CA LYS A 1073 -37.70 -8.54 -30.82
C LYS A 1073 -38.91 -7.76 -31.36
N HIS A 1074 -38.69 -6.86 -32.31
CA HIS A 1074 -39.75 -6.01 -32.87
C HIS A 1074 -40.36 -6.56 -34.16
N ARG A 1075 -39.91 -7.72 -34.65
CA ARG A 1075 -40.32 -8.33 -35.93
C ARG A 1075 -40.13 -7.37 -37.11
N THR A 1076 -39.08 -6.57 -37.05
CA THR A 1076 -38.75 -5.57 -38.05
C THR A 1076 -37.99 -6.24 -39.20
N PRO A 1077 -38.46 -6.14 -40.45
CA PRO A 1077 -37.71 -6.69 -41.56
C PRO A 1077 -36.44 -5.91 -41.80
N ALA A 1078 -35.32 -6.64 -41.93
CA ALA A 1078 -33.98 -6.06 -41.92
C ALA A 1078 -33.77 -4.97 -42.98
N HIS A 1079 -34.36 -5.11 -44.17
CA HIS A 1079 -34.25 -4.12 -45.26
C HIS A 1079 -34.88 -2.75 -44.96
N CYS A 1080 -35.69 -2.64 -43.90
CA CYS A 1080 -36.23 -1.36 -43.44
C CYS A 1080 -35.28 -0.62 -42.49
N LEU A 1081 -34.21 -1.27 -42.01
CA LEU A 1081 -33.19 -0.67 -41.17
C LEU A 1081 -31.94 -0.42 -42.02
N GLU A 1082 -31.48 0.83 -42.03
CA GLU A 1082 -30.26 1.28 -42.67
C GLU A 1082 -29.25 1.69 -41.59
N LEU A 1083 -28.00 1.24 -41.71
CA LEU A 1083 -26.93 1.57 -40.78
C LEU A 1083 -25.95 2.50 -41.49
N GLU A 1084 -25.78 3.70 -40.95
CA GLU A 1084 -24.86 4.71 -41.48
C GLU A 1084 -23.53 4.61 -40.74
N ILE A 1085 -22.45 4.42 -41.49
CA ILE A 1085 -21.09 4.20 -40.97
C ILE A 1085 -20.17 5.20 -41.67
N THR A 1086 -19.38 5.94 -40.90
CA THR A 1086 -18.47 6.94 -41.46
C THR A 1086 -17.29 6.32 -42.20
N GLU A 1087 -16.76 7.05 -43.18
CA GLU A 1087 -15.55 6.65 -43.93
C GLU A 1087 -14.36 6.32 -43.01
N SER A 1088 -14.15 7.14 -41.98
CA SER A 1088 -13.04 6.95 -41.04
C SER A 1088 -13.17 5.65 -40.22
N ALA A 1089 -14.39 5.28 -39.82
CA ALA A 1089 -14.64 4.03 -39.09
C ALA A 1089 -14.31 2.79 -39.93
N MET A 1090 -14.58 2.85 -41.24
CA MET A 1090 -14.27 1.73 -42.15
C MET A 1090 -12.78 1.60 -42.48
N MET A 1091 -12.05 2.72 -42.51
CA MET A 1091 -10.64 2.74 -42.89
C MET A 1091 -9.68 2.46 -41.72
N ALA A 1092 -10.17 2.45 -40.48
CA ALA A 1092 -9.38 2.13 -39.28
C ALA A 1092 -8.84 0.69 -39.32
N ASP A 1093 -9.70 -0.30 -39.57
CA ASP A 1093 -9.33 -1.69 -39.89
C ASP A 1093 -10.21 -2.21 -41.05
N PRO A 1094 -9.74 -2.09 -42.31
CA PRO A 1094 -10.53 -2.47 -43.48
C PRO A 1094 -10.91 -3.96 -43.54
N GLU A 1095 -10.10 -4.86 -42.99
CA GLU A 1095 -10.37 -6.30 -43.07
C GLU A 1095 -11.38 -6.73 -42.00
N GLN A 1096 -11.30 -6.16 -40.80
CA GLN A 1096 -12.33 -6.35 -39.77
C GLN A 1096 -13.65 -5.71 -40.19
N ALA A 1097 -13.62 -4.47 -40.70
CA ALA A 1097 -14.80 -3.78 -41.21
C ALA A 1097 -15.53 -4.62 -42.27
N LEU A 1098 -14.78 -5.20 -43.23
CA LEU A 1098 -15.36 -6.07 -44.25
C LEU A 1098 -16.08 -7.28 -43.64
N LYS A 1099 -15.49 -7.94 -42.63
CA LYS A 1099 -16.12 -9.08 -41.95
C LYS A 1099 -17.42 -8.69 -41.25
N ILE A 1100 -17.42 -7.57 -40.53
CA ILE A 1100 -18.60 -7.08 -39.81
C ILE A 1100 -19.71 -6.70 -40.78
N MET A 1101 -19.38 -5.96 -41.84
CA MET A 1101 -20.34 -5.59 -42.88
C MET A 1101 -20.94 -6.81 -43.58
N LEU A 1102 -20.15 -7.83 -43.91
CA LEU A 1102 -20.67 -9.06 -44.50
C LEU A 1102 -21.66 -9.77 -43.57
N ARG A 1103 -21.40 -9.79 -42.25
CA ARG A 1103 -22.32 -10.35 -41.25
C ARG A 1103 -23.60 -9.52 -41.13
N LEU A 1104 -23.50 -8.19 -41.12
CA LEU A 1104 -24.67 -7.30 -41.12
C LEU A 1104 -25.51 -7.48 -42.40
N LYS A 1105 -24.86 -7.55 -43.58
CA LYS A 1105 -25.54 -7.84 -44.85
C LYS A 1105 -26.22 -9.21 -44.85
N ALA A 1106 -25.65 -10.21 -44.18
CA ALA A 1106 -26.29 -11.52 -44.03
C ALA A 1106 -27.59 -11.47 -43.21
N LEU A 1107 -27.75 -10.48 -42.32
CA LEU A 1107 -29.03 -10.21 -41.64
C LEU A 1107 -30.06 -9.56 -42.58
N GLY A 1108 -29.60 -8.91 -43.65
CA GLY A 1108 -30.44 -8.25 -44.66
C GLY A 1108 -30.64 -6.75 -44.42
N VAL A 1109 -29.84 -6.11 -43.56
CA VAL A 1109 -29.87 -4.64 -43.39
C VAL A 1109 -29.16 -3.93 -44.54
N THR A 1110 -29.50 -2.65 -44.71
CA THR A 1110 -28.84 -1.76 -45.68
C THR A 1110 -27.66 -1.08 -45.01
N ILE A 1111 -26.53 -0.94 -45.70
CA ILE A 1111 -25.35 -0.25 -45.19
C ILE A 1111 -25.08 1.00 -46.03
N ALA A 1112 -25.02 2.15 -45.36
CA ALA A 1112 -24.70 3.44 -45.95
C ALA A 1112 -23.32 3.91 -45.47
N LEU A 1113 -22.54 4.43 -46.41
CA LEU A 1113 -21.27 5.10 -46.14
C LEU A 1113 -21.53 6.60 -45.96
N ASP A 1114 -21.22 7.11 -44.78
CA ASP A 1114 -21.43 8.50 -44.40
C ASP A 1114 -20.14 9.35 -44.48
N ASP A 1115 -20.31 10.67 -44.59
CA ASP A 1115 -19.24 11.68 -44.71
C ASP A 1115 -18.25 11.48 -45.88
N PHE A 1116 -18.69 10.86 -46.98
CA PHE A 1116 -17.79 10.48 -48.07
C PHE A 1116 -17.12 11.69 -48.74
N GLY A 1117 -15.79 11.66 -48.80
CA GLY A 1117 -14.97 12.67 -49.48
C GLY A 1117 -14.26 13.65 -48.54
N THR A 1118 -14.46 13.54 -47.24
CA THR A 1118 -13.77 14.35 -46.22
C THR A 1118 -12.46 13.70 -45.72
N GLY A 1119 -12.18 12.44 -46.11
CA GLY A 1119 -11.03 11.63 -45.65
C GLY A 1119 -10.20 10.96 -46.76
N HIS A 1120 -9.33 10.01 -46.37
CA HIS A 1120 -8.42 9.28 -47.27
C HIS A 1120 -9.07 8.00 -47.84
N SER A 1121 -9.98 8.14 -48.81
CA SER A 1121 -10.57 6.99 -49.50
C SER A 1121 -9.59 6.30 -50.45
N SER A 1122 -9.26 5.03 -50.17
CA SER A 1122 -8.68 4.14 -51.18
C SER A 1122 -9.82 3.50 -51.98
N LEU A 1123 -9.95 3.92 -53.24
CA LEU A 1123 -10.93 3.40 -54.22
C LEU A 1123 -10.92 1.86 -54.30
N GLY A 1124 -9.76 1.24 -54.02
CA GLY A 1124 -9.61 -0.21 -53.98
C GLY A 1124 -10.44 -0.89 -52.89
N TYR A 1125 -10.62 -0.26 -51.73
CA TYR A 1125 -11.44 -0.80 -50.64
C TYR A 1125 -12.93 -0.53 -50.86
N LEU A 1126 -13.29 0.64 -51.39
CA LEU A 1126 -14.69 0.97 -51.71
C LEU A 1126 -15.33 -0.06 -52.65
N LYS A 1127 -14.55 -0.62 -53.59
CA LYS A 1127 -15.00 -1.70 -54.48
C LYS A 1127 -15.25 -3.04 -53.77
N ARG A 1128 -14.57 -3.30 -52.64
CA ARG A 1128 -14.64 -4.57 -51.91
C ARG A 1128 -15.76 -4.58 -50.86
N PHE A 1129 -16.09 -3.43 -50.29
CA PHE A 1129 -17.08 -3.34 -49.23
C PHE A 1129 -18.51 -3.51 -49.77
N PRO A 1130 -19.40 -4.23 -49.06
CA PRO A 1130 -20.76 -4.46 -49.49
C PRO A 1130 -21.67 -3.28 -49.10
N ILE A 1131 -21.40 -2.11 -49.67
CA ILE A 1131 -22.11 -0.85 -49.41
C ILE A 1131 -23.28 -0.71 -50.39
N ASP A 1132 -24.43 -0.28 -49.89
CA ASP A 1132 -25.63 -0.04 -50.71
C ASP A 1132 -25.82 1.44 -51.06
N ILE A 1133 -25.45 2.31 -50.10
CA ILE A 1133 -25.70 3.75 -50.16
C ILE A 1133 -24.40 4.52 -49.87
N LEU A 1134 -24.18 5.61 -50.59
CA LEU A 1134 -23.11 6.57 -50.35
C LEU A 1134 -23.73 7.95 -50.12
N LYS A 1135 -23.47 8.53 -48.96
CA LYS A 1135 -23.93 9.87 -48.59
C LYS A 1135 -22.84 10.90 -48.91
N ILE A 1136 -23.20 11.94 -49.66
CA ILE A 1136 -22.31 13.07 -49.98
C ILE A 1136 -22.45 14.08 -48.86
N ASP A 1137 -21.33 14.38 -48.20
CA ASP A 1137 -21.29 15.34 -47.10
C ASP A 1137 -21.80 16.72 -47.52
N ARG A 1138 -22.46 17.37 -46.58
CA ARG A 1138 -23.05 18.70 -46.73
C ARG A 1138 -22.03 19.74 -47.20
N SER A 1139 -20.76 19.65 -46.83
CA SER A 1139 -19.75 20.65 -47.22
C SER A 1139 -19.62 20.80 -48.73
N PHE A 1140 -19.79 19.72 -49.50
CA PHE A 1140 -19.76 19.76 -50.97
C PHE A 1140 -21.06 20.29 -51.59
N ILE A 1141 -22.17 20.27 -50.84
CA ILE A 1141 -23.49 20.69 -51.30
C ILE A 1141 -23.75 22.17 -51.02
N MET A 1142 -23.23 22.69 -49.90
CA MET A 1142 -23.43 24.08 -49.47
C MET A 1142 -23.07 25.10 -50.56
N ASP A 1143 -21.88 24.95 -51.15
CA ASP A 1143 -21.33 25.90 -52.13
C ASP A 1143 -21.47 25.43 -53.60
N ILE A 1144 -22.27 24.38 -53.86
CA ILE A 1144 -22.39 23.78 -55.20
C ILE A 1144 -22.87 24.75 -56.30
N GLU A 1145 -23.58 25.82 -55.92
CA GLU A 1145 -24.06 26.87 -56.83
C GLU A 1145 -22.97 27.85 -57.26
N SER A 1146 -21.97 28.10 -56.43
CA SER A 1146 -20.95 29.15 -56.61
C SER A 1146 -19.55 28.58 -56.88
N SER A 1147 -19.28 27.37 -56.41
CA SER A 1147 -18.00 26.68 -56.52
C SER A 1147 -18.02 25.66 -57.64
N ASP A 1148 -17.27 25.93 -58.72
CA ASP A 1148 -17.06 24.94 -59.78
C ASP A 1148 -16.31 23.70 -59.26
N GLN A 1149 -15.46 23.88 -58.24
CA GLN A 1149 -14.73 22.78 -57.62
C GLN A 1149 -15.69 21.79 -56.93
N ASP A 1150 -16.56 22.28 -56.06
CA ASP A 1150 -17.50 21.42 -55.31
C ASP A 1150 -18.52 20.77 -56.23
N ARG A 1151 -18.92 21.49 -57.28
CA ARG A 1151 -19.76 20.96 -58.36
C ARG A 1151 -19.09 19.80 -59.10
N ASN A 1152 -17.83 19.96 -59.47
CA ASN A 1152 -17.07 18.92 -60.18
C ASN A 1152 -16.78 17.71 -59.29
N ILE A 1153 -16.46 17.93 -58.01
CA ILE A 1153 -16.26 16.86 -57.03
C ILE A 1153 -17.55 16.07 -56.84
N THR A 1154 -18.67 16.75 -56.56
CA THR A 1154 -19.98 16.14 -56.39
C THR A 1154 -20.40 15.32 -57.61
N ALA A 1155 -20.26 15.87 -58.82
CA ALA A 1155 -20.56 15.16 -60.06
C ALA A 1155 -19.67 13.91 -60.25
N THR A 1156 -18.40 13.98 -59.84
CA THR A 1156 -17.46 12.85 -59.89
C THR A 1156 -17.88 11.75 -58.92
N ILE A 1157 -18.25 12.10 -57.69
CA ILE A 1157 -18.74 11.16 -56.67
C ILE A 1157 -20.02 10.44 -57.16
N ILE A 1158 -20.99 11.19 -57.67
CA ILE A 1158 -22.25 10.64 -58.21
C ILE A 1158 -21.95 9.63 -59.32
N ARG A 1159 -21.04 9.99 -60.23
CA ARG A 1159 -20.69 9.15 -61.37
C ARG A 1159 -19.90 7.90 -60.96
N LEU A 1160 -19.02 8.01 -59.97
CA LEU A 1160 -18.28 6.89 -59.40
C LEU A 1160 -19.24 5.88 -58.76
N ALA A 1161 -20.13 6.34 -57.88
CA ALA A 1161 -21.10 5.48 -57.21
C ALA A 1161 -22.01 4.76 -58.22
N LYS A 1162 -22.42 5.46 -59.29
CA LYS A 1162 -23.17 4.85 -60.40
C LYS A 1162 -22.42 3.70 -61.08
N TYR A 1163 -21.10 3.81 -61.28
CA TYR A 1163 -20.30 2.72 -61.86
C TYR A 1163 -20.11 1.54 -60.90
N LEU A 1164 -20.18 1.78 -59.60
CA LEU A 1164 -20.13 0.76 -58.55
C LEU A 1164 -21.51 0.18 -58.21
N ASN A 1165 -22.58 0.68 -58.86
CA ASN A 1165 -23.97 0.32 -58.58
C ASN A 1165 -24.40 0.62 -57.13
N ILE A 1166 -23.88 1.73 -56.57
CA ILE A 1166 -24.19 2.24 -55.23
C ILE A 1166 -25.15 3.42 -55.36
N THR A 1167 -26.18 3.46 -54.53
CA THR A 1167 -27.16 4.56 -54.51
C THR A 1167 -26.56 5.78 -53.83
N VAL A 1168 -26.82 6.99 -54.36
CA VAL A 1168 -26.26 8.22 -53.79
C VAL A 1168 -27.34 9.04 -53.11
N VAL A 1169 -27.04 9.45 -51.87
CA VAL A 1169 -27.81 10.43 -51.10
C VAL A 1169 -26.99 11.71 -51.01
N ALA A 1170 -27.57 12.87 -51.33
CA ALA A 1170 -26.93 14.15 -51.09
C ALA A 1170 -27.53 14.82 -49.85
N GLU A 1171 -26.67 15.21 -48.91
CA GLU A 1171 -27.08 15.82 -47.65
C GLU A 1171 -26.99 17.34 -47.65
N GLY A 1172 -27.71 17.97 -46.73
CA GLY A 1172 -27.63 19.41 -46.53
C GLY A 1172 -28.21 20.23 -47.68
N VAL A 1173 -29.17 19.69 -48.43
CA VAL A 1173 -29.90 20.45 -49.46
C VAL A 1173 -30.79 21.51 -48.78
N GLU A 1174 -30.45 22.78 -48.92
CA GLU A 1174 -31.13 23.90 -48.25
C GLU A 1174 -32.09 24.66 -49.17
N ASN A 1175 -31.89 24.59 -50.49
CA ASN A 1175 -32.72 25.31 -51.45
C ASN A 1175 -33.06 24.51 -52.73
N GLU A 1176 -34.00 25.05 -53.51
CA GLU A 1176 -34.49 24.41 -54.73
C GLU A 1176 -33.44 24.30 -55.85
N ARG A 1177 -32.51 25.26 -55.93
CA ARG A 1177 -31.47 25.26 -56.98
C ARG A 1177 -30.46 24.15 -56.75
N GLN A 1178 -30.04 23.93 -55.50
CA GLN A 1178 -29.22 22.79 -55.10
C GLN A 1178 -29.92 21.47 -55.45
N ALA A 1179 -31.20 21.33 -55.11
CA ALA A 1179 -31.99 20.14 -55.45
C ALA A 1179 -32.06 19.90 -56.97
N TYR A 1180 -32.31 20.95 -57.76
CA TYR A 1180 -32.33 20.86 -59.21
C TYR A 1180 -30.98 20.44 -59.79
N LEU A 1181 -29.88 21.07 -59.34
CA LEU A 1181 -28.53 20.73 -59.79
C LEU A 1181 -28.18 19.28 -59.50
N LEU A 1182 -28.48 18.80 -58.29
CA LEU A 1182 -28.21 17.41 -57.89
C LEU A 1182 -29.04 16.40 -58.70
N ASN A 1183 -30.31 16.70 -58.97
CA ASN A 1183 -31.15 15.87 -59.84
C ASN A 1183 -30.58 15.81 -61.26
N VAL A 1184 -30.17 16.95 -61.84
CA VAL A 1184 -29.56 17.00 -63.18
C VAL A 1184 -28.23 16.24 -63.24
N MET A 1185 -27.45 16.24 -62.15
CA MET A 1185 -26.22 15.44 -62.03
C MET A 1185 -26.48 13.94 -61.89
N GLY A 1186 -27.74 13.53 -61.67
CA GLY A 1186 -28.14 12.14 -61.51
C GLY A 1186 -28.02 11.61 -60.09
N CYS A 1187 -28.07 12.48 -59.08
CA CYS A 1187 -28.20 12.07 -57.67
C CYS A 1187 -29.56 11.39 -57.45
N GLY A 1188 -29.58 10.26 -56.73
CA GLY A 1188 -30.79 9.45 -56.58
C GLY A 1188 -31.73 9.94 -55.47
N ILE A 1189 -31.16 10.33 -54.33
CA ILE A 1189 -31.91 10.69 -53.12
C ILE A 1189 -31.36 12.02 -52.58
N LEU A 1190 -32.26 12.89 -52.11
CA LEU A 1190 -31.94 14.19 -51.56
C LEU A 1190 -32.44 14.28 -50.12
N GLN A 1191 -31.63 14.90 -49.26
CA GLN A 1191 -31.95 15.17 -47.86
C GLN A 1191 -31.49 16.56 -47.46
N GLY A 1192 -32.32 17.29 -46.73
CA GLY A 1192 -31.95 18.59 -46.19
C GLY A 1192 -33.12 19.50 -45.82
N TYR A 1193 -32.79 20.69 -45.34
CA TYR A 1193 -33.75 21.66 -44.81
C TYR A 1193 -34.68 22.27 -45.86
N TYR A 1194 -34.35 22.16 -47.14
CA TYR A 1194 -35.25 22.51 -48.24
C TYR A 1194 -36.59 21.75 -48.12
N PHE A 1195 -36.53 20.48 -47.74
CA PHE A 1195 -37.72 19.64 -47.60
C PHE A 1195 -38.30 19.73 -46.19
N SER A 1196 -37.49 19.41 -45.19
CA SER A 1196 -37.90 19.47 -43.79
C SER A 1196 -36.70 19.44 -42.85
N LYS A 1197 -36.87 20.09 -41.69
CA LYS A 1197 -36.00 19.87 -40.53
C LYS A 1197 -36.33 18.52 -39.88
N PRO A 1198 -35.44 17.94 -39.05
CA PRO A 1198 -35.75 16.73 -38.30
C PRO A 1198 -37.04 16.89 -37.49
N LEU A 1199 -37.96 15.93 -37.64
CA LEU A 1199 -39.31 15.99 -37.07
C LEU A 1199 -39.45 15.03 -35.88
N PRO A 1200 -40.19 15.39 -34.82
CA PRO A 1200 -40.60 14.41 -33.81
C PRO A 1200 -41.51 13.36 -34.45
N VAL A 1201 -41.56 12.18 -33.84
CA VAL A 1201 -42.27 10.99 -34.35
C VAL A 1201 -43.70 11.28 -34.81
N ASP A 1202 -44.48 12.04 -34.05
CA ASP A 1202 -45.89 12.33 -34.39
C ASP A 1202 -46.02 13.11 -35.71
N LYS A 1203 -45.10 14.04 -35.98
CA LYS A 1203 -45.08 14.81 -37.23
C LYS A 1203 -44.57 13.98 -38.39
N ALA A 1204 -43.61 13.09 -38.15
CA ALA A 1204 -43.11 12.15 -39.16
C ALA A 1204 -44.20 11.14 -39.56
N THR A 1205 -44.96 10.60 -38.60
CA THR A 1205 -46.11 9.72 -38.86
C THR A 1205 -47.17 10.42 -39.71
N ARG A 1206 -47.55 11.66 -39.38
CA ARG A 1206 -48.51 12.44 -40.20
C ARG A 1206 -48.01 12.69 -41.62
N LEU A 1207 -46.71 12.91 -41.79
CA LEU A 1207 -46.11 13.09 -43.10
C LEU A 1207 -46.21 11.81 -43.95
N LEU A 1208 -46.01 10.64 -43.33
CA LEU A 1208 -46.23 9.34 -43.97
C LEU A 1208 -47.71 9.09 -44.31
N GLU A 1209 -48.64 9.44 -43.41
CA GLU A 1209 -50.08 9.32 -43.64
C GLU A 1209 -50.55 10.14 -44.84
N ASN A 1210 -50.11 11.41 -44.91
CA ASN A 1210 -50.47 12.30 -46.01
C ASN A 1210 -49.97 11.78 -47.37
N GLU A 1211 -48.74 11.26 -47.43
CA GLU A 1211 -48.17 10.65 -48.64
C GLU A 1211 -48.91 9.38 -49.08
N PHE A 1212 -49.40 8.59 -48.11
CA PHE A 1212 -50.21 7.42 -48.37
C PHE A 1212 -51.59 7.79 -48.93
N GLU A 1213 -52.23 8.84 -48.40
CA GLU A 1213 -53.52 9.34 -48.89
C GLU A 1213 -53.44 9.92 -50.32
N THR A 1214 -52.37 10.64 -50.68
CA THR A 1214 -52.16 11.14 -52.06
C THR A 1214 -51.88 10.02 -53.06
N THR A 1215 -51.22 8.93 -52.65
CA THR A 1215 -51.02 7.77 -53.53
C THR A 1215 -52.26 6.91 -53.69
N ALA A 1216 -53.11 6.81 -52.66
CA ALA A 1216 -54.39 6.08 -52.74
C ALA A 1216 -55.50 6.84 -53.51
N THR A 1217 -55.40 8.16 -53.65
CA THR A 1217 -56.36 8.98 -54.43
C THR A 1217 -55.94 9.20 -55.89
N SER A 1218 -54.71 8.83 -56.27
CA SER A 1218 -54.19 8.91 -57.65
C SER A 1218 -54.13 7.57 -58.39
N SER A 1219 -54.44 6.46 -57.71
CA SER A 1219 -54.76 5.14 -58.29
C SER A 1219 -56.26 4.95 -58.45
#